data_AF-A0A6G0UGW5-F1
#
_entry.id   AF-A0A6G0UGW5-F1
#
_cell.length_a   1.000
_cell.length_b   1.000
_cell.length_c   1.000
_cell.angle_alpha   90.00
_cell.angle_beta   90.00
_cell.angle_gamma   90.00
#
_symmetry.space_group_name_H-M   'P 1'
#
loop_
_entity.id
_entity.type
_entity.pdbx_description
1 polymer ?
#
loop_
_entity_poly.entity_id
_entity_poly.type
_entity_poly.pdbx_seq_one_letter_code
_entity_poly.pdbx_strand_id
1 'polypeptide(L)'
;MARQVPSSEFLSVFNSLEDQNTWQCIHAVLKFELDGFNGGTFLELFEFTGNPKSKRFYVALKYHKFEKMVLVGDGSTDEEEFAQEAVRNIFPLVSGKLEAEGLFETILPRDAHKEFQKQVEKLGTHPFMIMNTPGYVYFIDEEKLDSSVSIPPEFEARDLEPHHAEQMMSVLLHAQDGDSDQAAIRIQELPSVGIFEKSTNKLVAFEYTDGMGFIAHQYVYPEYRRQGFGRALEVLICQKIISKLNIVPLKSVAVSRPKVVSITEKSGYWKLIKNSKGEAFERRWGIYSKVEKKKLSVDEFLPKIMARQVPPSEFLSIFNSFEDQITWHSVHAALKFELDGYNGGTSLELFEFMDKSKSKKFYMALKHHKFEKLIVLGHSNTEEEEFNCEAFQKHVNNLGSHPFTTMDASAYVFYIDTEKLDSSVDIPPEFEARTLEPRYAEQMMSVLLHFQEGDSDQAAIRIQELPSAAIFEKSTNKLVAFEYTDGVGFIAHQYVYPEYRRQGLGKALEVLICQKIISELNMIPLKAVAMKRPKAMSMTQKLGYWKLVKNSKGEPAEKKLASDGHELTIFDTGSDEKPASLPFNSTIIHVNLPSPEIVEKVVSHTIWRYDFHSAALAFIQHYNDEQMGRIMQHAADKLTLLLNSDYDLVIVDEIFSVHGLTIASMLKKLKSIPYIIFGTNAVSPESNNADLAMGHSPVVDAHHGTFLPTNPDDFFDPRKFYYRVYNVLETVTEMLSFWFIVPKVLGYNFPKKLTSVPFETSEVMKEAEIHLRESYDRIARIVPQANDYRSIASYCRPFPELEGELKSFVEDENSKGQGF
;
A
#
# COMPACT_ATOMS: atom_id res chain seq x y z
N MET A 1 5.74 -45.77 23.55
CA MET A 1 6.25 -45.49 24.92
C MET A 1 7.05 -44.21 24.88
N ALA A 2 6.74 -43.25 25.75
CA ALA A 2 7.50 -42.01 25.87
C ALA A 2 8.65 -42.15 26.87
N ARG A 3 9.78 -41.51 26.61
CA ARG A 3 10.93 -41.42 27.53
C ARG A 3 11.67 -40.09 27.33
N GLN A 4 12.42 -39.67 28.34
CA GLN A 4 13.47 -38.66 28.16
C GLN A 4 14.70 -39.33 27.54
N VAL A 5 15.29 -38.68 26.54
CA VAL A 5 16.52 -39.13 25.87
C VAL A 5 17.70 -38.55 26.64
N PRO A 6 18.63 -39.37 27.15
CA PRO A 6 19.86 -38.89 27.76
C PRO A 6 20.70 -38.08 26.77
N SER A 7 21.39 -37.03 27.25
CA SER A 7 22.27 -36.20 26.40
C SER A 7 23.37 -37.01 25.70
N SER A 8 23.83 -38.12 26.32
CA SER A 8 24.77 -39.06 25.71
C SER A 8 24.24 -39.75 24.45
N GLU A 9 22.92 -39.75 24.22
CA GLU A 9 22.28 -40.31 23.02
C GLU A 9 21.98 -39.25 21.94
N PHE A 10 22.18 -37.95 22.19
CA PHE A 10 21.80 -36.88 21.26
C PHE A 10 22.46 -37.02 19.89
N LEU A 11 23.75 -37.36 19.84
CA LEU A 11 24.45 -37.60 18.58
C LEU A 11 23.86 -38.79 17.80
N SER A 12 23.47 -39.85 18.51
CA SER A 12 22.82 -41.00 17.86
C SER A 12 21.43 -40.64 17.32
N VAL A 13 20.68 -39.79 18.02
CA VAL A 13 19.39 -39.29 17.52
C VAL A 13 19.61 -38.39 16.32
N PHE A 14 20.53 -37.42 16.42
CA PHE A 14 20.88 -36.50 15.34
C PHE A 14 21.21 -37.24 14.03
N ASN A 15 22.12 -38.20 14.08
CA ASN A 15 22.50 -39.01 12.92
C ASN A 15 21.35 -39.85 12.34
N SER A 16 20.29 -40.11 13.10
CA SER A 16 19.12 -40.84 12.62
C SER A 16 18.09 -39.97 11.89
N LEU A 17 18.24 -38.64 11.93
CA LEU A 17 17.29 -37.68 11.36
C LEU A 17 17.71 -37.14 9.98
N GLU A 18 18.95 -37.34 9.57
CA GLU A 18 19.61 -36.68 8.43
C GLU A 18 18.84 -36.82 7.10
N ASP A 19 18.16 -37.96 6.89
CA ASP A 19 17.47 -38.26 5.63
C ASP A 19 15.99 -37.81 5.57
N GLN A 20 15.46 -37.12 6.59
CA GLN A 20 14.02 -36.88 6.68
C GLN A 20 13.63 -35.40 6.83
N ASN A 21 13.06 -34.83 5.75
CA ASN A 21 12.62 -33.43 5.67
C ASN A 21 11.62 -32.98 6.75
N THR A 22 10.86 -33.89 7.37
CA THR A 22 9.89 -33.53 8.42
C THR A 22 10.53 -33.27 9.79
N TRP A 23 11.80 -33.63 9.98
CA TRP A 23 12.53 -33.55 11.24
C TRP A 23 13.50 -32.38 11.35
N GLN A 24 13.47 -31.48 10.37
CA GLN A 24 14.50 -30.46 10.22
C GLN A 24 14.58 -29.52 11.45
N CYS A 25 13.48 -29.31 12.19
CA CYS A 25 13.52 -28.51 13.41
C CYS A 25 14.26 -29.22 14.54
N ILE A 26 13.92 -30.49 14.82
CA ILE A 26 14.63 -31.28 15.86
C ILE A 26 16.09 -31.51 15.44
N HIS A 27 16.35 -31.74 14.17
CA HIS A 27 17.70 -31.86 13.63
C HIS A 27 18.52 -30.59 13.89
N ALA A 28 17.99 -29.41 13.55
CA ALA A 28 18.65 -28.13 13.81
C ALA A 28 18.89 -27.87 15.31
N VAL A 29 17.92 -28.17 16.16
CA VAL A 29 18.06 -28.03 17.62
C VAL A 29 19.19 -28.88 18.17
N LEU A 30 19.23 -30.15 17.78
CA LEU A 30 20.28 -31.07 18.22
C LEU A 30 21.63 -30.64 17.66
N LYS A 31 21.69 -30.17 16.41
CA LYS A 31 22.93 -29.63 15.84
C LYS A 31 23.47 -28.47 16.66
N PHE A 32 22.62 -27.51 17.01
CA PHE A 32 23.02 -26.36 17.82
C PHE A 32 23.52 -26.78 19.21
N GLU A 33 22.86 -27.74 19.86
CA GLU A 33 23.32 -28.26 21.15
C GLU A 33 24.68 -28.99 21.02
N LEU A 34 24.82 -29.85 20.01
CA LEU A 34 26.04 -30.65 19.80
C LEU A 34 27.26 -29.81 19.41
N ASP A 35 27.03 -28.71 18.68
CA ASP A 35 28.09 -27.77 18.29
C ASP A 35 28.38 -26.70 19.35
N GLY A 36 27.57 -26.63 20.42
CA GLY A 36 27.71 -25.62 21.47
C GLY A 36 27.14 -24.24 21.11
N PHE A 37 26.33 -24.13 20.05
CA PHE A 37 25.55 -22.92 19.70
C PHE A 37 24.26 -22.85 20.53
N ASN A 38 24.38 -22.98 21.86
CA ASN A 38 23.20 -23.14 22.70
C ASN A 38 22.50 -21.80 23.00
N GLY A 39 23.08 -20.64 22.68
CA GLY A 39 22.48 -19.34 22.96
C GLY A 39 22.20 -19.12 24.44
N GLY A 40 22.99 -19.76 25.32
CA GLY A 40 22.71 -19.82 26.76
C GLY A 40 21.46 -20.63 27.10
N THR A 41 21.08 -21.61 26.27
CA THR A 41 19.97 -22.53 26.52
C THR A 41 20.41 -23.89 27.01
N PHE A 42 19.51 -24.56 27.73
CA PHE A 42 19.62 -25.98 28.09
C PHE A 42 18.57 -26.77 27.32
N LEU A 43 18.95 -27.92 26.76
CA LEU A 43 18.08 -28.79 25.97
C LEU A 43 17.73 -30.07 26.72
N GLU A 44 16.43 -30.35 26.84
CA GLU A 44 15.93 -31.69 27.13
C GLU A 44 15.21 -32.27 25.91
N LEU A 45 15.48 -33.54 25.61
CA LEU A 45 14.84 -34.23 24.50
C LEU A 45 13.96 -35.36 25.03
N PHE A 46 12.76 -35.47 24.48
CA PHE A 46 11.81 -36.54 24.75
C PHE A 46 11.51 -37.27 23.46
N GLU A 47 11.37 -38.59 23.55
CA GLU A 47 11.05 -39.47 22.44
C GLU A 47 9.79 -40.26 22.76
N PHE A 48 8.88 -40.35 21.79
CA PHE A 48 7.80 -41.33 21.77
C PHE A 48 7.99 -42.30 20.60
N THR A 49 8.01 -43.60 20.93
CA THR A 49 8.06 -44.68 19.94
C THR A 49 6.69 -45.35 19.83
N GLY A 50 6.09 -45.29 18.65
CA GLY A 50 4.78 -45.89 18.35
C GLY A 50 4.85 -47.35 17.89
N ASN A 51 3.72 -47.85 17.39
CA ASN A 51 3.60 -49.13 16.71
C ASN A 51 3.22 -48.90 15.23
N PRO A 52 4.03 -49.32 14.24
CA PRO A 52 5.31 -50.03 14.37
C PRO A 52 6.42 -49.17 15.00
N LYS A 53 7.44 -49.83 15.57
CA LYS A 53 8.58 -49.17 16.24
C LYS A 53 9.39 -48.21 15.36
N SER A 54 9.15 -48.21 14.05
CA SER A 54 9.70 -47.23 13.11
C SER A 54 9.08 -45.85 13.24
N LYS A 55 7.86 -45.74 13.81
CA LYS A 55 7.22 -44.44 14.06
C LYS A 55 7.79 -43.80 15.32
N ARG A 56 8.39 -42.63 15.16
CA ARG A 56 8.96 -41.84 16.25
C ARG A 56 8.41 -40.43 16.25
N PHE A 57 8.33 -39.84 17.42
CA PHE A 57 8.04 -38.42 17.61
C PHE A 57 8.99 -37.87 18.67
N TYR A 58 9.68 -36.78 18.36
CA TYR A 58 10.60 -36.14 19.30
C TYR A 58 10.02 -34.80 19.74
N VAL A 59 10.24 -34.45 21.01
CA VAL A 59 9.95 -33.13 21.57
C VAL A 59 11.21 -32.61 22.24
N ALA A 60 11.71 -31.48 21.77
CA ALA A 60 12.78 -30.71 22.36
C ALA A 60 12.21 -29.62 23.26
N LEU A 61 12.67 -29.54 24.50
CA LEU A 61 12.35 -28.49 25.46
C LEU A 61 13.61 -27.66 25.69
N LYS A 62 13.62 -26.43 25.17
CA LYS A 62 14.73 -25.48 25.33
C LYS A 62 14.41 -24.47 26.41
N TYR A 63 15.30 -24.34 27.39
CA TYR A 63 15.21 -23.36 28.47
C TYR A 63 16.09 -22.16 28.16
N HIS A 64 15.50 -20.97 28.05
CA HIS A 64 16.30 -19.75 27.89
C HIS A 64 16.64 -19.11 29.23
N LYS A 65 17.85 -18.56 29.35
CA LYS A 65 18.28 -17.78 30.53
C LYS A 65 17.38 -16.57 30.83
N PHE A 66 16.62 -16.10 29.84
CA PHE A 66 15.70 -14.97 29.94
C PHE A 66 14.23 -15.44 30.06
N GLU A 67 14.00 -16.53 30.81
CA GLU A 67 12.68 -16.98 31.29
C GLU A 67 11.64 -17.38 30.23
N LYS A 68 12.07 -17.74 29.02
CA LYS A 68 11.17 -18.29 27.99
C LYS A 68 11.55 -19.72 27.64
N MET A 69 10.68 -20.65 27.98
CA MET A 69 10.78 -22.04 27.56
C MET A 69 10.16 -22.22 26.17
N VAL A 70 10.85 -22.93 25.28
CA VAL A 70 10.37 -23.23 23.93
C VAL A 70 10.29 -24.74 23.75
N LEU A 71 9.11 -25.22 23.40
CA LEU A 71 8.83 -26.63 23.11
C LEU A 71 8.66 -26.83 21.61
N VAL A 72 9.49 -27.65 21.00
CA VAL A 72 9.42 -27.94 19.56
C VAL A 72 9.32 -29.43 19.36
N GLY A 73 8.46 -29.87 18.45
CA GLY A 73 8.25 -31.30 18.23
C GLY A 73 8.07 -31.65 16.77
N ASP A 74 8.60 -32.81 16.38
CA ASP A 74 8.58 -33.37 15.03
C ASP A 74 8.23 -34.86 15.09
N GLY A 75 7.76 -35.42 13.98
CA GLY A 75 7.40 -36.83 13.85
C GLY A 75 7.86 -37.46 12.53
N SER A 76 8.01 -38.79 12.53
CA SER A 76 8.36 -39.59 11.33
C SER A 76 7.18 -39.73 10.37
N THR A 77 6.00 -39.35 10.82
CA THR A 77 4.75 -39.41 10.07
C THR A 77 3.90 -38.21 10.46
N ASP A 78 3.11 -37.75 9.51
CA ASP A 78 2.08 -36.71 9.65
C ASP A 78 0.70 -37.29 10.01
N GLU A 79 0.62 -38.59 10.31
CA GLU A 79 -0.59 -39.23 10.78
C GLU A 79 -1.11 -38.57 12.07
N GLU A 80 -2.33 -38.03 11.99
CA GLU A 80 -3.00 -37.31 13.07
C GLU A 80 -3.06 -38.14 14.37
N GLU A 81 -3.52 -39.39 14.30
CA GLU A 81 -3.67 -40.24 15.48
C GLU A 81 -2.33 -40.48 16.20
N PHE A 82 -1.26 -40.71 15.43
CA PHE A 82 0.08 -40.91 15.97
C PHE A 82 0.62 -39.64 16.64
N ALA A 83 0.45 -38.48 16.00
CA ALA A 83 0.88 -37.20 16.56
C ALA A 83 0.14 -36.88 17.88
N GLN A 84 -1.17 -37.13 17.94
CA GLN A 84 -1.96 -36.95 19.16
C GLN A 84 -1.56 -37.96 20.25
N GLU A 85 -1.33 -39.23 19.89
CA GLU A 85 -0.86 -40.26 20.83
C GLU A 85 0.51 -39.90 21.42
N ALA A 86 1.44 -39.44 20.58
CA ALA A 86 2.75 -38.99 21.02
C ALA A 86 2.66 -37.87 22.05
N VAL A 87 1.85 -36.85 21.77
CA VAL A 87 1.62 -35.73 22.70
C VAL A 87 1.02 -36.22 24.02
N ARG A 88 -0.01 -37.08 23.99
CA ARG A 88 -0.62 -37.63 25.21
C ARG A 88 0.38 -38.38 26.11
N ASN A 89 1.37 -39.04 25.51
CA ASN A 89 2.38 -39.80 26.24
C ASN A 89 3.56 -38.94 26.70
N ILE A 90 3.96 -37.92 25.94
CA ILE A 90 5.05 -37.02 26.30
C ILE A 90 4.60 -35.96 27.32
N PHE A 91 3.36 -35.48 27.22
CA PHE A 91 2.87 -34.37 28.05
C PHE A 91 3.06 -34.58 29.55
N PRO A 92 2.78 -35.76 30.16
CA PRO A 92 3.02 -35.99 31.58
C PRO A 92 4.49 -35.87 32.01
N LEU A 93 5.45 -36.04 31.09
CA LEU A 93 6.88 -35.89 31.36
C LEU A 93 7.31 -34.43 31.40
N VAL A 94 6.58 -33.55 30.71
CA VAL A 94 6.91 -32.12 30.61
C VAL A 94 5.98 -31.23 31.43
N SER A 95 4.79 -31.69 31.81
CA SER A 95 3.74 -30.85 32.40
C SER A 95 4.20 -30.13 33.67
N GLY A 96 4.89 -30.81 34.59
CA GLY A 96 5.41 -30.17 35.81
C GLY A 96 6.42 -29.04 35.54
N LYS A 97 7.14 -29.10 34.40
CA LYS A 97 8.03 -28.03 33.95
C LYS A 97 7.24 -26.88 33.33
N LEU A 98 6.24 -27.19 32.49
CA LEU A 98 5.30 -26.19 31.96
C LEU A 98 4.61 -25.42 33.10
N GLU A 99 4.13 -26.13 34.12
CA GLU A 99 3.50 -25.54 35.32
C GLU A 99 4.42 -24.60 36.09
N ALA A 100 5.74 -24.79 36.05
CA ALA A 100 6.67 -23.90 36.71
C ALA A 100 6.80 -22.55 35.97
N GLU A 101 6.75 -22.57 34.64
CA GLU A 101 6.97 -21.39 33.81
C GLU A 101 5.79 -20.42 33.79
N GLY A 102 6.07 -19.11 33.82
CA GLY A 102 5.05 -18.07 33.65
C GLY A 102 4.53 -17.98 32.21
N LEU A 103 5.40 -18.25 31.24
CA LEU A 103 5.18 -18.15 29.81
C LEU A 103 5.98 -19.24 29.10
N PHE A 104 5.39 -19.89 28.09
CA PHE A 104 6.14 -20.77 27.20
C PHE A 104 5.62 -20.71 25.76
N GLU A 105 6.49 -21.07 24.82
CA GLU A 105 6.20 -21.15 23.39
C GLU A 105 6.19 -22.60 22.91
N THR A 106 5.34 -22.90 21.93
CA THR A 106 5.30 -24.19 21.25
C THR A 106 5.43 -24.03 19.74
N ILE A 107 6.16 -24.94 19.10
CA ILE A 107 6.23 -25.06 17.64
C ILE A 107 5.99 -26.52 17.29
N LEU A 108 4.73 -26.83 16.95
CA LEU A 108 4.28 -28.21 16.76
C LEU A 108 3.53 -28.37 15.42
N PRO A 109 3.58 -29.56 14.79
CA PRO A 109 2.69 -29.91 13.68
C PRO A 109 1.23 -29.69 14.09
N ARG A 110 0.39 -29.23 13.16
CA ARG A 110 -1.01 -28.83 13.42
C ARG A 110 -1.76 -29.76 14.39
N ASP A 111 -1.70 -31.06 14.14
CA ASP A 111 -2.51 -32.02 14.90
C ASP A 111 -1.88 -32.40 16.25
N ALA A 112 -0.55 -32.38 16.36
CA ALA A 112 0.15 -32.42 17.65
C ALA A 112 -0.17 -31.17 18.50
N HIS A 113 -0.17 -29.99 17.89
CA HIS A 113 -0.49 -28.72 18.56
C HIS A 113 -1.92 -28.74 19.12
N LYS A 114 -2.90 -29.20 18.33
CA LYS A 114 -4.30 -29.31 18.79
C LYS A 114 -4.42 -30.19 20.04
N GLU A 115 -3.76 -31.35 20.06
CA GLU A 115 -3.79 -32.20 21.25
C GLU A 115 -3.02 -31.58 22.41
N PHE A 116 -1.88 -30.95 22.15
CA PHE A 116 -1.08 -30.29 23.18
C PHE A 116 -1.87 -29.18 23.85
N GLN A 117 -2.58 -28.36 23.07
CA GLN A 117 -3.49 -27.35 23.58
C GLN A 117 -4.54 -27.93 24.53
N LYS A 118 -5.22 -29.04 24.16
CA LYS A 118 -6.18 -29.71 25.06
C LYS A 118 -5.54 -30.17 26.36
N GLN A 119 -4.28 -30.61 26.31
CA GLN A 119 -3.56 -31.04 27.52
C GLN A 119 -3.21 -29.84 28.41
N VAL A 120 -2.80 -28.70 27.85
CA VAL A 120 -2.58 -27.45 28.59
C VAL A 120 -3.89 -26.91 29.19
N GLU A 121 -4.99 -26.95 28.45
CA GLU A 121 -6.31 -26.56 28.96
C GLU A 121 -6.75 -27.44 30.14
N LYS A 122 -6.50 -28.75 30.08
CA LYS A 122 -6.73 -29.67 31.21
C LYS A 122 -5.81 -29.39 32.40
N LEU A 123 -4.58 -28.95 32.15
CA LEU A 123 -3.62 -28.56 33.18
C LEU A 123 -4.12 -27.34 33.96
N GLY A 124 -4.83 -26.43 33.29
CA GLY A 124 -5.51 -25.28 33.91
C GLY A 124 -4.56 -24.19 34.43
N THR A 125 -3.27 -24.26 34.11
CA THR A 125 -2.25 -23.32 34.62
C THR A 125 -2.00 -22.12 33.71
N HIS A 126 -2.16 -22.26 32.39
CA HIS A 126 -1.94 -21.19 31.40
C HIS A 126 -3.24 -20.89 30.64
N PRO A 127 -4.21 -20.19 31.26
CA PRO A 127 -5.52 -19.97 30.67
C PRO A 127 -5.49 -19.02 29.45
N PHE A 128 -4.37 -18.34 29.20
CA PHE A 128 -4.25 -17.38 28.11
C PHE A 128 -3.34 -17.91 27.00
N MET A 129 -3.88 -17.92 25.77
CA MET A 129 -3.11 -18.19 24.55
C MET A 129 -2.89 -16.88 23.79
N ILE A 130 -1.68 -16.34 23.89
CA ILE A 130 -1.31 -15.03 23.32
C ILE A 130 -1.18 -15.12 21.80
N MET A 131 -0.67 -16.26 21.30
CA MET A 131 -0.46 -16.51 19.88
C MET A 131 -0.89 -17.93 19.53
N ASN A 132 -1.54 -18.10 18.38
CA ASN A 132 -1.88 -19.39 17.76
C ASN A 132 -1.83 -19.23 16.25
N THR A 133 -0.62 -19.09 15.72
CA THR A 133 -0.42 -18.75 14.30
C THR A 133 -0.05 -20.00 13.50
N PRO A 134 -0.89 -20.43 12.55
CA PRO A 134 -0.50 -21.47 11.61
C PRO A 134 0.49 -20.91 10.58
N GLY A 135 1.51 -21.71 10.26
CA GLY A 135 2.53 -21.38 9.28
C GLY A 135 2.87 -22.57 8.38
N TYR A 136 3.04 -22.29 7.09
CA TYR A 136 3.62 -23.22 6.14
C TYR A 136 5.13 -23.26 6.31
N VAL A 137 5.72 -24.45 6.20
CA VAL A 137 7.16 -24.65 6.37
C VAL A 137 7.80 -24.90 5.01
N TYR A 138 8.86 -24.14 4.75
CA TYR A 138 9.67 -24.25 3.56
C TYR A 138 11.09 -24.64 3.95
N PHE A 139 11.77 -25.35 3.07
CA PHE A 139 13.20 -25.61 3.13
C PHE A 139 13.86 -25.14 1.83
N ILE A 140 15.13 -24.80 1.89
CA ILE A 140 15.85 -24.32 0.71
C ILE A 140 16.18 -25.47 -0.25
N ASP A 141 16.10 -25.21 -1.54
CA ASP A 141 16.66 -26.02 -2.62
C ASP A 141 18.08 -25.53 -2.92
N GLU A 142 19.08 -26.12 -2.27
CA GLU A 142 20.47 -25.64 -2.31
C GLU A 142 21.01 -25.51 -3.75
N GLU A 143 20.63 -26.43 -4.64
CA GLU A 143 21.03 -26.42 -6.05
C GLU A 143 20.52 -25.20 -6.83
N LYS A 144 19.43 -24.58 -6.36
CA LYS A 144 18.81 -23.41 -6.97
C LYS A 144 19.07 -22.13 -6.22
N LEU A 145 19.80 -22.19 -5.10
CA LEU A 145 20.17 -21.02 -4.34
C LEU A 145 21.14 -20.19 -5.18
N ASP A 146 20.68 -19.00 -5.56
CA ASP A 146 21.47 -18.06 -6.37
C ASP A 146 22.78 -17.74 -5.65
N SER A 147 23.91 -18.00 -6.31
CA SER A 147 25.23 -17.64 -5.76
C SER A 147 25.51 -16.14 -5.90
N SER A 148 24.78 -15.44 -6.77
CA SER A 148 24.95 -14.03 -7.05
C SER A 148 23.83 -13.19 -6.41
N VAL A 149 24.18 -12.45 -5.36
CA VAL A 149 23.28 -11.47 -4.76
C VAL A 149 23.74 -10.08 -5.18
N SER A 150 22.92 -9.39 -5.98
CA SER A 150 23.16 -7.98 -6.30
C SER A 150 22.52 -7.10 -5.24
N ILE A 151 23.33 -6.25 -4.61
CA ILE A 151 22.90 -5.17 -3.71
C ILE A 151 23.39 -3.87 -4.35
N PRO A 152 22.59 -2.78 -4.37
CA PRO A 152 23.03 -1.52 -4.94
C PRO A 152 24.33 -1.03 -4.27
N PRO A 153 25.24 -0.40 -5.03
CA PRO A 153 26.61 -0.13 -4.59
C PRO A 153 26.72 0.80 -3.37
N GLU A 154 25.70 1.61 -3.11
CA GLU A 154 25.58 2.50 -1.94
C GLU A 154 25.25 1.75 -0.63
N PHE A 155 24.89 0.47 -0.72
CA PHE A 155 24.65 -0.40 0.43
C PHE A 155 25.70 -1.51 0.50
N GLU A 156 25.82 -2.09 1.69
CA GLU A 156 26.61 -3.29 1.93
C GLU A 156 25.85 -4.27 2.81
N ALA A 157 26.09 -5.57 2.60
CA ALA A 157 25.65 -6.60 3.52
C ALA A 157 26.80 -7.06 4.40
N ARG A 158 26.56 -7.14 5.71
CA ARG A 158 27.52 -7.67 6.70
C ARG A 158 26.78 -8.40 7.82
N ASP A 159 27.53 -9.13 8.65
CA ASP A 159 26.97 -9.79 9.85
C ASP A 159 26.41 -8.72 10.80
N LEU A 160 25.30 -9.03 11.48
CA LEU A 160 24.79 -8.16 12.53
C LEU A 160 25.71 -8.26 13.75
N GLU A 161 25.81 -7.17 14.49
CA GLU A 161 26.45 -7.12 15.80
C GLU A 161 25.40 -7.13 16.93
N PRO A 162 25.71 -7.65 18.14
CA PRO A 162 24.73 -7.79 19.23
C PRO A 162 23.98 -6.50 19.59
N HIS A 163 24.61 -5.34 19.45
CA HIS A 163 24.00 -4.05 19.76
C HIS A 163 22.84 -3.67 18.80
N HIS A 164 22.72 -4.31 17.64
CA HIS A 164 21.58 -4.10 16.73
C HIS A 164 20.28 -4.76 17.22
N ALA A 165 20.36 -5.66 18.21
CA ALA A 165 19.19 -6.40 18.69
C ALA A 165 18.07 -5.50 19.20
N GLU A 166 18.41 -4.40 19.88
CA GLU A 166 17.43 -3.44 20.40
C GLU A 166 16.64 -2.79 19.24
N GLN A 167 17.36 -2.32 18.21
CA GLN A 167 16.76 -1.77 17.01
C GLN A 167 15.86 -2.79 16.30
N MET A 168 16.29 -4.05 16.21
CA MET A 168 15.51 -5.13 15.58
C MET A 168 14.23 -5.46 16.36
N MET A 169 14.32 -5.56 17.69
CA MET A 169 13.17 -5.88 18.52
C MET A 169 12.19 -4.70 18.63
N SER A 170 12.65 -3.46 18.44
CA SER A 170 11.77 -2.27 18.40
C SER A 170 10.74 -2.31 17.27
N VAL A 171 10.99 -3.08 16.20
CA VAL A 171 10.07 -3.26 15.07
C VAL A 171 9.31 -4.59 15.12
N LEU A 172 9.53 -5.41 16.14
CA LEU A 172 8.85 -6.68 16.33
C LEU A 172 7.56 -6.50 17.14
N LEU A 173 6.44 -6.89 16.54
CA LEU A 173 5.10 -6.67 17.10
C LEU A 173 4.88 -7.30 18.49
N HIS A 174 5.48 -8.46 18.72
CA HIS A 174 5.29 -9.23 19.95
C HIS A 174 6.57 -9.29 20.80
N ALA A 175 7.48 -8.33 20.61
CA ALA A 175 8.68 -8.23 21.44
C ALA A 175 8.29 -8.08 22.92
N GLN A 176 8.97 -8.82 23.78
CA GLN A 176 8.84 -8.79 25.23
C GLN A 176 10.16 -8.42 25.88
N ASP A 177 10.11 -8.11 27.18
CA ASP A 177 11.31 -7.96 27.99
C ASP A 177 12.19 -9.21 27.87
N GLY A 178 13.49 -9.00 27.61
CA GLY A 178 14.46 -10.07 27.38
C GLY A 178 14.56 -10.55 25.92
N ASP A 179 13.63 -10.21 25.02
CA ASP A 179 13.74 -10.60 23.60
C ASP A 179 14.92 -9.91 22.91
N SER A 180 15.24 -8.67 23.30
CA SER A 180 16.44 -7.96 22.81
C SER A 180 17.72 -8.66 23.26
N ASP A 181 17.81 -9.08 24.52
CA ASP A 181 18.97 -9.80 25.03
C ASP A 181 19.09 -11.18 24.37
N GLN A 182 17.97 -11.86 24.17
CA GLN A 182 17.94 -13.13 23.42
C GLN A 182 18.39 -12.94 21.97
N ALA A 183 17.91 -11.90 21.28
CA ALA A 183 18.33 -11.61 19.92
C ALA A 183 19.82 -11.26 19.87
N ALA A 184 20.35 -10.51 20.84
CA ALA A 184 21.77 -10.19 20.93
C ALA A 184 22.66 -11.44 21.05
N ILE A 185 22.27 -12.40 21.90
CA ILE A 185 22.98 -13.69 22.02
C ILE A 185 22.91 -14.48 20.71
N ARG A 186 21.73 -14.55 20.07
CA ARG A 186 21.58 -15.26 18.79
C ARG A 186 22.40 -14.61 17.67
N ILE A 187 22.45 -13.29 17.60
CA ILE A 187 23.29 -12.57 16.64
C ILE A 187 24.78 -12.88 16.84
N GLN A 188 25.19 -13.05 18.10
CA GLN A 188 26.57 -13.39 18.44
C GLN A 188 26.95 -14.82 18.03
N GLU A 189 26.04 -15.78 18.18
CA GLU A 189 26.34 -17.21 18.03
C GLU A 189 25.88 -17.83 16.70
N LEU A 190 24.81 -17.28 16.11
CA LEU A 190 24.15 -17.83 14.93
C LEU A 190 24.30 -16.90 13.72
N PRO A 191 24.18 -17.44 12.50
CA PRO A 191 24.17 -16.62 11.29
C PRO A 191 23.13 -15.49 11.35
N SER A 192 23.58 -14.32 10.96
CA SER A 192 22.77 -13.12 10.84
C SER A 192 23.27 -12.28 9.68
N VAL A 193 22.38 -11.49 9.08
CA VAL A 193 22.72 -10.58 7.99
C VAL A 193 21.97 -9.27 8.19
N GLY A 194 22.71 -8.16 8.12
CA GLY A 194 22.16 -6.82 7.97
C GLY A 194 22.60 -6.21 6.65
N ILE A 195 21.73 -5.39 6.06
CA ILE A 195 22.09 -4.50 4.97
C ILE A 195 22.19 -3.09 5.56
N PHE A 196 23.27 -2.39 5.23
CA PHE A 196 23.62 -1.08 5.76
C PHE A 196 23.83 -0.09 4.63
N GLU A 197 23.40 1.14 4.84
CA GLU A 197 23.74 2.26 3.96
C GLU A 197 25.19 2.70 4.25
N LYS A 198 26.07 2.63 3.26
CA LYS A 198 27.52 2.83 3.46
C LYS A 198 27.89 4.21 4.01
N SER A 199 27.16 5.25 3.59
CA SER A 199 27.46 6.64 3.96
C SER A 199 27.11 6.95 5.41
N THR A 200 26.07 6.31 5.95
CA THR A 200 25.50 6.62 7.27
C THR A 200 25.73 5.49 8.29
N ASN A 201 26.13 4.31 7.81
CA ASN A 201 26.16 3.06 8.56
C ASN A 201 24.80 2.70 9.19
N LYS A 202 23.69 3.20 8.62
CA LYS A 202 22.34 2.92 9.10
C LYS A 202 21.92 1.51 8.67
N LEU A 203 21.39 0.72 9.62
CA LEU A 203 20.77 -0.58 9.33
C LEU A 203 19.45 -0.37 8.55
N VAL A 204 19.38 -0.90 7.32
CA VAL A 204 18.23 -0.71 6.40
C VAL A 204 17.36 -1.96 6.25
N ALA A 205 17.94 -3.12 6.47
CA ALA A 205 17.24 -4.39 6.45
C ALA A 205 18.00 -5.43 7.29
N PHE A 206 17.30 -6.40 7.86
CA PHE A 206 17.94 -7.48 8.63
C PHE A 206 17.17 -8.80 8.58
N GLU A 207 17.89 -9.88 8.80
CA GLU A 207 17.36 -11.23 9.02
C GLU A 207 18.37 -12.03 9.85
N TYR A 208 17.91 -12.94 10.70
CA TYR A 208 18.80 -13.79 11.52
C TYR A 208 18.23 -15.20 11.73
N THR A 209 19.08 -16.15 12.08
CA THR A 209 18.68 -17.52 12.39
C THR A 209 18.16 -17.60 13.84
N ASP A 210 16.97 -18.18 14.02
CA ASP A 210 16.44 -18.43 15.35
C ASP A 210 17.09 -19.66 16.01
N GLY A 211 16.78 -19.89 17.29
CA GLY A 211 17.32 -21.04 18.03
C GLY A 211 16.77 -22.41 17.61
N MET A 212 15.97 -22.46 16.54
CA MET A 212 15.24 -23.63 16.05
C MET A 212 15.59 -23.98 14.60
N GLY A 213 16.50 -23.24 13.96
CA GLY A 213 16.96 -23.47 12.58
C GLY A 213 16.17 -22.71 11.51
N PHE A 214 15.19 -21.89 11.91
CA PHE A 214 14.48 -21.02 10.97
C PHE A 214 15.24 -19.73 10.72
N ILE A 215 15.20 -19.23 9.49
CA ILE A 215 15.38 -17.80 9.25
C ILE A 215 14.15 -17.08 9.78
N ALA A 216 14.39 -16.07 10.61
CA ALA A 216 13.34 -15.40 11.34
C ALA A 216 13.50 -13.88 11.25
N HIS A 217 12.38 -13.20 11.47
CA HIS A 217 12.31 -11.74 11.59
C HIS A 217 12.87 -10.94 10.40
N GLN A 218 12.73 -11.46 9.18
CA GLN A 218 13.05 -10.67 7.99
C GLN A 218 12.31 -9.34 8.03
N TYR A 219 13.07 -8.25 7.98
CA TYR A 219 12.51 -6.90 7.96
C TYR A 219 13.30 -5.99 7.05
N VAL A 220 12.57 -5.19 6.27
CA VAL A 220 13.10 -4.09 5.46
C VAL A 220 12.37 -2.82 5.88
N TYR A 221 13.14 -1.82 6.31
CA TYR A 221 12.59 -0.52 6.71
C TYR A 221 11.79 0.11 5.55
N PRO A 222 10.62 0.73 5.81
CA PRO A 222 9.67 1.13 4.77
C PRO A 222 10.28 1.93 3.61
N GLU A 223 11.17 2.86 3.92
CA GLU A 223 11.85 3.75 2.97
C GLU A 223 12.86 3.03 2.06
N TYR A 224 13.24 1.79 2.38
CA TYR A 224 14.19 0.97 1.63
C TYR A 224 13.54 -0.25 0.94
N ARG A 225 12.21 -0.34 0.94
CA ARG A 225 11.48 -1.46 0.32
C ARG A 225 11.53 -1.40 -1.21
N ARG A 226 11.27 -2.55 -1.85
CA ARG A 226 11.27 -2.74 -3.32
C ARG A 226 12.63 -2.59 -4.01
N GLN A 227 13.71 -2.53 -3.25
CA GLN A 227 15.10 -2.50 -3.77
C GLN A 227 15.76 -3.89 -3.81
N GLY A 228 14.97 -4.97 -3.70
CA GLY A 228 15.50 -6.34 -3.69
C GLY A 228 16.07 -6.84 -2.35
N PHE A 229 16.15 -5.99 -1.31
CA PHE A 229 16.77 -6.32 -0.02
C PHE A 229 16.21 -7.55 0.70
N GLY A 230 14.90 -7.80 0.65
CA GLY A 230 14.33 -9.01 1.25
C GLY A 230 14.90 -10.29 0.63
N ARG A 231 14.99 -10.36 -0.71
CA ARG A 231 15.61 -11.50 -1.40
C ARG A 231 17.11 -11.60 -1.09
N ALA A 232 17.81 -10.46 -1.07
CA ALA A 232 19.23 -10.44 -0.76
C ALA A 232 19.53 -11.01 0.63
N LEU A 233 18.75 -10.60 1.64
CA LEU A 233 18.85 -11.15 2.99
C LEU A 233 18.65 -12.66 3.01
N GLU A 234 17.57 -13.18 2.41
CA GLU A 234 17.28 -14.63 2.39
C GLU A 234 18.45 -15.42 1.81
N VAL A 235 18.95 -15.01 0.66
CA VAL A 235 20.02 -15.74 -0.01
C VAL A 235 21.29 -15.71 0.82
N LEU A 236 21.70 -14.53 1.30
CA LEU A 236 22.93 -14.37 2.08
C LEU A 236 22.88 -15.13 3.41
N ILE A 237 21.73 -15.11 4.11
CA ILE A 237 21.61 -15.83 5.37
C ILE A 237 21.56 -17.35 5.14
N CYS A 238 20.85 -17.82 4.11
CA CYS A 238 20.84 -19.23 3.75
C CYS A 238 22.25 -19.75 3.43
N GLN A 239 23.04 -19.00 2.65
CA GLN A 239 24.43 -19.33 2.37
C GLN A 239 25.27 -19.44 3.65
N LYS A 240 25.06 -18.54 4.63
CA LYS A 240 25.75 -18.59 5.93
C LYS A 240 25.31 -19.78 6.79
N ILE A 241 24.01 -20.11 6.82
CA ILE A 241 23.50 -21.28 7.55
C ILE A 241 24.12 -22.57 6.99
N ILE A 242 24.09 -22.75 5.66
CA ILE A 242 24.66 -23.93 5.01
C ILE A 242 26.16 -24.03 5.31
N SER A 243 26.91 -22.95 5.10
CA SER A 243 28.37 -22.97 5.25
C SER A 243 28.86 -23.03 6.70
N LYS A 244 28.19 -22.35 7.65
CA LYS A 244 28.65 -22.29 9.06
C LYS A 244 28.06 -23.41 9.92
N LEU A 245 26.79 -23.79 9.70
CA LEU A 245 26.09 -24.73 10.57
C LEU A 245 25.90 -26.11 9.96
N ASN A 246 26.07 -26.25 8.64
CA ASN A 246 25.86 -27.50 7.90
C ASN A 246 24.46 -28.10 8.17
N ILE A 247 23.43 -27.27 8.09
CA ILE A 247 22.02 -27.66 8.16
C ILE A 247 21.26 -27.02 7.00
N VAL A 248 20.12 -27.61 6.65
CA VAL A 248 19.19 -27.06 5.64
C VAL A 248 18.44 -25.86 6.25
N PRO A 249 18.57 -24.64 5.69
CA PRO A 249 17.79 -23.49 6.11
C PRO A 249 16.29 -23.75 6.02
N LEU A 250 15.58 -23.41 7.10
CA LEU A 250 14.12 -23.47 7.17
C LEU A 250 13.53 -22.06 7.18
N LYS A 251 12.32 -21.93 6.64
CA LYS A 251 11.50 -20.72 6.78
C LYS A 251 10.08 -21.13 7.11
N SER A 252 9.43 -20.38 8.00
CA SER A 252 7.98 -20.46 8.14
C SER A 252 7.28 -19.19 7.71
N VAL A 253 6.20 -19.35 6.97
CA VAL A 253 5.35 -18.24 6.51
C VAL A 253 3.96 -18.44 7.07
N ALA A 254 3.48 -17.49 7.86
CA ALA A 254 2.13 -17.51 8.41
C ALA A 254 1.09 -17.63 7.28
N VAL A 255 0.12 -18.54 7.46
CA VAL A 255 -0.93 -18.82 6.46
C VAL A 255 -1.79 -17.58 6.19
N SER A 256 -1.90 -16.68 7.17
CA SER A 256 -2.58 -15.39 7.06
C SER A 256 -1.85 -14.35 6.19
N ARG A 257 -0.66 -14.67 5.65
CA ARG A 257 0.14 -13.77 4.81
C ARG A 257 0.25 -14.29 3.36
N PRO A 258 -0.86 -14.33 2.59
CA PRO A 258 -0.90 -14.96 1.26
C PRO A 258 0.08 -14.32 0.27
N LYS A 259 0.38 -13.03 0.40
CA LYS A 259 1.40 -12.36 -0.43
C LYS A 259 2.80 -12.91 -0.17
N VAL A 260 3.18 -13.16 1.08
CA VAL A 260 4.50 -13.70 1.45
C VAL A 260 4.59 -15.17 1.05
N VAL A 261 3.50 -15.93 1.20
CA VAL A 261 3.37 -17.30 0.68
C VAL A 261 3.64 -17.32 -0.82
N SER A 262 2.93 -16.49 -1.59
CA SER A 262 3.10 -16.40 -3.04
C SER A 262 4.52 -15.99 -3.47
N ILE A 263 5.14 -15.02 -2.78
CA ILE A 263 6.52 -14.60 -3.07
C ILE A 263 7.50 -15.75 -2.79
N THR A 264 7.32 -16.44 -1.66
CA THR A 264 8.17 -17.57 -1.26
C THR A 264 8.07 -18.71 -2.28
N GLU A 265 6.87 -19.07 -2.73
CA GLU A 265 6.66 -20.11 -3.74
C GLU A 265 7.20 -19.72 -5.12
N LYS A 266 7.15 -18.44 -5.49
CA LYS A 266 7.67 -17.94 -6.78
C LYS A 266 9.19 -17.77 -6.80
N SER A 267 9.86 -17.82 -5.65
CA SER A 267 11.32 -17.66 -5.55
C SER A 267 12.10 -18.71 -6.36
N GLY A 268 11.51 -19.89 -6.55
CA GLY A 268 12.13 -21.03 -7.24
C GLY A 268 13.13 -21.81 -6.37
N TYR A 269 13.65 -21.22 -5.30
CA TYR A 269 14.61 -21.85 -4.38
C TYR A 269 14.01 -22.27 -3.04
N TRP A 270 12.78 -21.88 -2.69
CA TRP A 270 12.06 -22.44 -1.55
C TRP A 270 11.16 -23.61 -1.97
N LYS A 271 11.30 -24.74 -1.29
CA LYS A 271 10.43 -25.91 -1.44
C LYS A 271 9.48 -26.01 -0.25
N LEU A 272 8.18 -26.01 -0.52
CA LEU A 272 7.15 -26.26 0.49
C LEU A 272 7.27 -27.70 0.98
N ILE A 273 7.40 -27.90 2.30
CA ILE A 273 7.29 -29.24 2.90
C ILE A 273 5.85 -29.70 2.73
N LYS A 274 5.69 -30.89 2.15
CA LYS A 274 4.39 -31.53 1.99
C LYS A 274 4.27 -32.72 2.93
N ASN A 275 3.06 -32.92 3.42
CA ASN A 275 2.68 -34.06 4.25
C ASN A 275 2.54 -35.33 3.36
N SER A 276 2.26 -36.50 3.93
CA SER A 276 2.15 -37.77 3.18
C SER A 276 1.00 -37.78 2.17
N LYS A 277 0.02 -36.88 2.33
CA LYS A 277 -1.09 -36.66 1.40
C LYS A 277 -0.77 -35.65 0.30
N GLY A 278 0.43 -35.07 0.29
CA GLY A 278 0.84 -34.03 -0.66
C GLY A 278 0.31 -32.63 -0.35
N GLU A 279 -0.33 -32.44 0.81
CA GLU A 279 -0.82 -31.16 1.29
C GLU A 279 0.32 -30.35 1.95
N ALA A 280 0.16 -29.04 2.05
CA ALA A 280 1.12 -28.19 2.75
C ALA A 280 1.28 -28.62 4.21
N PHE A 281 2.52 -28.88 4.64
CA PHE A 281 2.81 -29.19 6.03
C PHE A 281 2.66 -27.92 6.89
N GLU A 282 1.66 -27.91 7.76
CA GLU A 282 1.34 -26.80 8.67
C GLU A 282 1.94 -27.04 10.05
N ARG A 283 2.70 -26.08 10.55
CA ARG A 283 3.07 -25.95 11.95
C ARG A 283 2.30 -24.83 12.61
N ARG A 284 2.11 -24.93 13.92
CA ARG A 284 1.49 -23.89 14.73
C ARG A 284 2.46 -23.38 15.77
N TRP A 285 2.57 -22.06 15.82
CA TRP A 285 3.26 -21.33 16.85
C TRP A 285 2.25 -20.95 17.93
N GLY A 286 2.38 -21.57 19.10
CA GLY A 286 1.57 -21.30 20.27
C GLY A 286 2.36 -20.51 21.32
N ILE A 287 1.79 -19.47 21.91
CA ILE A 287 2.34 -18.85 23.13
C ILE A 287 1.31 -18.93 24.23
N TYR A 288 1.68 -19.56 25.34
CA TYR A 288 0.83 -19.80 26.50
C TYR A 288 1.33 -18.99 27.69
N SER A 289 0.41 -18.42 28.46
CA SER A 289 0.73 -17.54 29.59
C SER A 289 -0.19 -17.79 30.78
N LYS A 290 0.38 -17.73 31.99
CA LYS A 290 -0.39 -17.72 33.24
C LYS A 290 -1.10 -16.40 33.48
N VAL A 291 -0.48 -15.31 33.04
CA VAL A 291 -0.98 -13.95 33.21
C VAL A 291 -1.56 -13.50 31.88
N GLU A 292 -2.70 -12.80 31.94
CA GLU A 292 -3.22 -12.13 30.77
C GLU A 292 -2.18 -11.11 30.29
N LYS A 293 -1.53 -11.46 29.19
CA LYS A 293 -0.92 -10.53 28.24
C LYS A 293 -1.89 -9.40 27.92
N LYS A 294 -2.01 -8.35 28.76
CA LYS A 294 -2.75 -7.12 28.40
C LYS A 294 -2.20 -6.68 27.05
N LYS A 295 -3.02 -6.86 26.02
CA LYS A 295 -2.79 -6.25 24.71
C LYS A 295 -2.69 -4.75 24.97
N LEU A 296 -1.74 -4.07 24.35
CA LEU A 296 -1.66 -2.61 24.40
C LEU A 296 -3.07 -2.07 24.16
N SER A 297 -3.66 -1.44 25.17
CA SER A 297 -5.03 -0.93 25.02
C SER A 297 -5.01 0.20 24.01
N VAL A 298 -6.16 0.48 23.40
CA VAL A 298 -6.33 1.68 22.57
C VAL A 298 -5.88 2.92 23.38
N ASP A 299 -6.17 2.96 24.69
CA ASP A 299 -5.75 4.06 25.59
C ASP A 299 -4.23 4.16 25.82
N GLU A 300 -3.49 3.05 25.80
CA GLU A 300 -2.02 3.05 25.87
C GLU A 300 -1.38 3.39 24.52
N PHE A 301 -2.13 3.20 23.43
CA PHE A 301 -1.72 3.46 22.05
C PHE A 301 -1.99 4.91 21.61
N LEU A 302 -3.15 5.49 21.97
CA LEU A 302 -3.59 6.83 21.57
C LEU A 302 -2.59 7.96 21.89
N PRO A 303 -1.90 7.97 23.05
CA PRO A 303 -0.88 8.99 23.34
C PRO A 303 0.28 9.00 22.33
N LYS A 304 0.54 7.87 21.65
CA LYS A 304 1.62 7.76 20.65
C LYS A 304 1.24 8.34 19.28
N ILE A 305 -0.05 8.55 19.00
CA ILE A 305 -0.57 9.05 17.72
C ILE A 305 -1.20 10.45 17.79
N MET A 306 -1.03 11.18 18.91
CA MET A 306 -1.56 12.55 19.12
C MET A 306 -3.07 12.70 18.88
N ALA A 307 -3.86 11.70 19.28
CA ALA A 307 -5.32 11.75 19.19
C ALA A 307 -5.94 12.13 20.54
N ARG A 308 -6.91 13.05 20.54
CA ARG A 308 -7.78 13.38 21.67
C ARG A 308 -9.08 12.63 21.53
N GLN A 309 -9.47 11.82 22.51
CA GLN A 309 -10.84 11.30 22.56
C GLN A 309 -11.80 12.47 22.81
N VAL A 310 -12.79 12.61 21.94
CA VAL A 310 -13.81 13.65 22.05
C VAL A 310 -14.89 13.17 23.03
N PRO A 311 -15.22 13.94 24.07
CA PRO A 311 -16.28 13.58 24.99
C PRO A 311 -17.67 13.71 24.30
N PRO A 312 -18.66 12.87 24.67
CA PRO A 312 -20.01 12.94 24.08
C PRO A 312 -20.68 14.33 24.17
N SER A 313 -20.34 15.13 25.18
CA SER A 313 -20.84 16.52 25.31
C SER A 313 -20.41 17.45 24.17
N GLU A 314 -19.38 17.10 23.40
CA GLU A 314 -18.90 17.86 22.25
C GLU A 314 -19.47 17.35 20.91
N PHE A 315 -20.18 16.20 20.89
CA PHE A 315 -20.66 15.57 19.65
C PHE A 315 -21.60 16.49 18.87
N LEU A 316 -22.53 17.18 19.54
CA LEU A 316 -23.44 18.12 18.87
C LEU A 316 -22.70 19.32 18.26
N SER A 317 -21.67 19.83 18.94
CA SER A 317 -20.87 20.94 18.41
C SER A 317 -20.10 20.52 17.16
N ILE A 318 -19.57 19.31 17.13
CA ILE A 318 -18.84 18.78 15.98
C ILE A 318 -19.82 18.44 14.84
N PHE A 319 -20.96 17.84 15.17
CA PHE A 319 -22.04 17.56 14.23
C PHE A 319 -22.48 18.83 13.49
N ASN A 320 -22.75 19.92 14.21
CA ASN A 320 -23.12 21.21 13.63
C ASN A 320 -21.98 21.88 12.86
N SER A 321 -20.72 21.47 13.05
CA SER A 321 -19.58 22.05 12.31
C SER A 321 -19.45 21.51 10.87
N PHE A 322 -20.21 20.46 10.52
CA PHE A 322 -20.16 19.82 9.19
C PHE A 322 -21.15 20.42 8.16
N GLU A 323 -21.72 21.59 8.43
CA GLU A 323 -22.96 22.11 7.81
C GLU A 323 -23.05 22.11 6.27
N ASP A 324 -21.95 21.98 5.51
CA ASP A 324 -21.99 22.06 4.04
C ASP A 324 -21.16 21.01 3.28
N GLN A 325 -20.60 19.99 3.94
CA GLN A 325 -19.60 19.14 3.29
C GLN A 325 -20.08 17.70 3.05
N ILE A 326 -20.38 17.41 1.77
CA ILE A 326 -20.69 16.07 1.22
C ILE A 326 -19.66 15.00 1.65
N THR A 327 -18.45 15.43 1.94
CA THR A 327 -17.31 14.58 2.31
C THR A 327 -17.37 14.01 3.74
N TRP A 328 -18.17 14.58 4.66
CA TRP A 328 -18.25 14.14 6.08
C TRP A 328 -19.41 13.20 6.41
N HIS A 329 -20.16 12.74 5.41
CA HIS A 329 -21.46 12.13 5.63
C HIS A 329 -21.46 10.87 6.49
N SER A 330 -20.39 10.06 6.50
CA SER A 330 -20.33 8.86 7.34
C SER A 330 -20.11 9.16 8.82
N VAL A 331 -19.20 10.09 9.14
CA VAL A 331 -18.97 10.56 10.53
C VAL A 331 -20.19 11.34 11.01
N HIS A 332 -20.76 12.19 10.16
CA HIS A 332 -21.99 12.93 10.42
C HIS A 332 -23.18 11.98 10.65
N ALA A 333 -23.34 10.94 9.83
CA ALA A 333 -24.36 9.90 10.01
C ALA A 333 -24.19 9.15 11.34
N ALA A 334 -22.97 8.72 11.66
CA ALA A 334 -22.68 8.04 12.91
C ALA A 334 -23.00 8.93 14.13
N LEU A 335 -22.62 10.20 14.08
CA LEU A 335 -22.94 11.18 15.12
C LEU A 335 -24.45 11.44 15.22
N LYS A 336 -25.14 11.59 14.08
CA LYS A 336 -26.59 11.77 14.06
C LYS A 336 -27.31 10.60 14.70
N PHE A 337 -26.92 9.38 14.34
CA PHE A 337 -27.48 8.16 14.92
C PHE A 337 -27.25 8.09 16.43
N GLU A 338 -26.07 8.48 16.92
CA GLU A 338 -25.81 8.55 18.35
C GLU A 338 -26.67 9.63 19.03
N LEU A 339 -26.76 10.83 18.44
CA LEU A 339 -27.49 11.97 18.99
C LEU A 339 -29.02 11.77 19.00
N ASP A 340 -29.56 11.10 17.97
CA ASP A 340 -30.98 10.81 17.84
C ASP A 340 -31.38 9.51 18.59
N GLY A 341 -30.42 8.79 19.17
CA GLY A 341 -30.65 7.56 19.93
C GLY A 341 -30.82 6.30 19.05
N TYR A 342 -30.53 6.37 17.76
CA TYR A 342 -30.47 5.25 16.82
C TYR A 342 -29.13 4.50 16.93
N ASN A 343 -28.82 4.01 18.12
CA ASN A 343 -27.50 3.46 18.37
C ASN A 343 -27.31 2.06 17.75
N GLY A 344 -28.36 1.37 17.30
CA GLY A 344 -28.25 0.06 16.64
C GLY A 344 -27.60 -0.99 17.55
N GLY A 345 -27.70 -0.84 18.87
CA GLY A 345 -26.96 -1.66 19.84
C GLY A 345 -25.45 -1.40 19.86
N THR A 346 -25.01 -0.24 19.37
CA THR A 346 -23.61 0.19 19.38
C THR A 346 -23.39 1.40 20.28
N SER A 347 -22.13 1.72 20.58
CA SER A 347 -21.73 3.00 21.16
C SER A 347 -20.71 3.67 20.26
N LEU A 348 -20.74 5.00 20.19
CA LEU A 348 -19.82 5.79 19.38
C LEU A 348 -18.72 6.39 20.25
N GLU A 349 -17.46 6.11 19.92
CA GLU A 349 -16.30 6.86 20.37
C GLU A 349 -15.78 7.71 19.22
N LEU A 350 -15.56 9.00 19.47
CA LEU A 350 -15.02 9.92 18.48
C LEU A 350 -13.62 10.34 18.92
N PHE A 351 -12.68 10.38 17.98
CA PHE A 351 -11.30 10.83 18.20
C PHE A 351 -11.00 12.00 17.29
N GLU A 352 -10.40 13.04 17.85
CA GLU A 352 -9.93 14.23 17.16
C GLU A 352 -8.40 14.17 17.06
N PHE A 353 -7.87 14.24 15.84
CA PHE A 353 -6.43 14.27 15.59
C PHE A 353 -6.04 15.68 15.19
N MET A 354 -4.98 16.19 15.80
CA MET A 354 -4.38 17.47 15.44
C MET A 354 -3.16 17.23 14.56
N ASP A 355 -3.15 17.81 13.36
CA ASP A 355 -1.94 17.88 12.57
C ASP A 355 -0.92 18.82 13.26
N LYS A 356 0.34 18.36 13.37
CA LYS A 356 1.43 19.15 13.96
C LYS A 356 1.76 20.39 13.14
N SER A 357 1.47 20.38 11.83
CA SER A 357 1.91 21.42 10.91
C SER A 357 0.91 22.57 10.76
N LYS A 358 -0.39 22.35 11.01
CA LYS A 358 -1.47 23.32 10.70
C LYS A 358 -2.68 23.14 11.65
N SER A 359 -3.47 24.20 11.83
CA SER A 359 -4.67 24.32 12.69
C SER A 359 -5.88 23.44 12.29
N LYS A 360 -5.63 22.21 11.83
CA LYS A 360 -6.60 21.35 11.16
C LYS A 360 -6.96 20.16 12.04
N LYS A 361 -8.24 19.82 12.03
CA LYS A 361 -8.83 18.75 12.83
C LYS A 361 -9.31 17.63 11.92
N PHE A 362 -8.93 16.41 12.25
CA PHE A 362 -9.42 15.18 11.64
C PHE A 362 -10.24 14.42 12.68
N TYR A 363 -11.38 13.86 12.28
CA TYR A 363 -12.22 13.09 13.17
C TYR A 363 -12.28 11.63 12.75
N MET A 364 -12.13 10.74 13.72
CA MET A 364 -12.30 9.30 13.57
C MET A 364 -13.45 8.84 14.45
N ALA A 365 -14.49 8.26 13.84
CA ALA A 365 -15.57 7.62 14.57
C ALA A 365 -15.29 6.11 14.69
N LEU A 366 -15.27 5.61 15.92
CA LEU A 366 -15.22 4.20 16.28
C LEU A 366 -16.58 3.78 16.81
N LYS A 367 -17.28 2.90 16.08
CA LYS A 367 -18.52 2.29 16.58
C LYS A 367 -18.23 0.94 17.23
N HIS A 368 -18.52 0.81 18.51
CA HIS A 368 -18.39 -0.43 19.29
C HIS A 368 -19.71 -1.18 19.30
N HIS A 369 -19.73 -2.40 18.78
CA HIS A 369 -20.89 -3.27 18.91
C HIS A 369 -20.81 -4.14 20.17
N LYS A 370 -21.96 -4.52 20.74
CA LYS A 370 -22.05 -5.59 21.76
C LYS A 370 -21.45 -6.95 21.32
N PHE A 371 -21.17 -7.12 20.03
CA PHE A 371 -20.55 -8.31 19.43
C PHE A 371 -19.17 -7.99 18.83
N GLU A 372 -18.43 -7.09 19.49
CA GLU A 372 -17.00 -6.78 19.29
C GLU A 372 -16.55 -6.22 17.93
N LYS A 373 -17.43 -5.95 16.95
CA LYS A 373 -17.02 -5.35 15.66
C LYS A 373 -16.74 -3.85 15.79
N LEU A 374 -15.51 -3.45 15.42
CA LEU A 374 -15.08 -2.06 15.33
C LEU A 374 -15.26 -1.53 13.89
N ILE A 375 -16.06 -0.48 13.72
CA ILE A 375 -16.12 0.26 12.45
C ILE A 375 -15.32 1.54 12.60
N VAL A 376 -14.31 1.72 11.75
CA VAL A 376 -13.50 2.94 11.70
C VAL A 376 -13.93 3.80 10.52
N LEU A 377 -14.36 5.03 10.80
CA LEU A 377 -14.61 6.04 9.79
C LEU A 377 -13.60 7.17 9.97
N GLY A 378 -12.70 7.37 9.01
CA GLY A 378 -11.75 8.48 9.00
C GLY A 378 -12.04 9.44 7.85
N HIS A 379 -12.03 10.75 8.10
CA HIS A 379 -12.10 11.75 7.04
C HIS A 379 -11.30 13.02 7.39
N SER A 380 -10.62 13.63 6.40
CA SER A 380 -9.74 14.78 6.56
C SER A 380 -10.33 16.06 5.94
N ASN A 381 -10.20 17.19 6.64
CA ASN A 381 -10.67 18.52 6.19
C ASN A 381 -9.82 19.16 5.06
N THR A 382 -9.00 18.40 4.34
CA THR A 382 -8.02 18.98 3.41
C THR A 382 -7.86 18.23 2.11
N GLU A 383 -7.68 18.99 1.04
CA GLU A 383 -7.42 18.53 -0.33
C GLU A 383 -5.96 18.08 -0.54
N GLU A 384 -5.03 18.50 0.33
CA GLU A 384 -3.59 18.43 0.09
C GLU A 384 -2.84 17.27 0.79
N GLU A 385 -3.35 16.70 1.88
CA GLU A 385 -2.62 15.64 2.60
C GLU A 385 -3.50 14.40 2.80
N GLU A 386 -3.10 13.33 2.11
CA GLU A 386 -3.64 11.99 2.34
C GLU A 386 -3.25 11.53 3.75
N PHE A 387 -4.15 11.69 4.72
CA PHE A 387 -4.25 10.65 5.73
C PHE A 387 -4.78 9.40 5.02
N ASN A 388 -3.87 8.66 4.39
CA ASN A 388 -4.20 7.50 3.58
C ASN A 388 -4.88 6.47 4.50
N CYS A 389 -6.14 6.13 4.23
CA CYS A 389 -6.80 5.01 4.91
C CYS A 389 -5.95 3.74 4.84
N GLU A 390 -5.11 3.56 3.80
CA GLU A 390 -4.10 2.50 3.75
C GLU A 390 -2.97 2.69 4.76
N ALA A 391 -2.54 3.91 5.10
CA ALA A 391 -1.54 4.15 6.14
C ALA A 391 -2.11 3.81 7.52
N PHE A 392 -3.35 4.21 7.82
CA PHE A 392 -4.06 3.80 9.03
C PHE A 392 -4.36 2.30 9.03
N GLN A 393 -4.87 1.73 7.94
CA GLN A 393 -5.13 0.30 7.76
C GLN A 393 -3.84 -0.51 7.90
N LYS A 394 -2.74 -0.05 7.32
CA LYS A 394 -1.40 -0.66 7.46
C LYS A 394 -0.95 -0.57 8.91
N HIS A 395 -1.22 0.54 9.60
CA HIS A 395 -0.89 0.70 11.01
C HIS A 395 -1.75 -0.23 11.90
N VAL A 396 -3.07 -0.32 11.68
CA VAL A 396 -3.98 -1.26 12.35
C VAL A 396 -3.63 -2.71 12.05
N ASN A 397 -3.33 -3.04 10.79
CA ASN A 397 -2.84 -4.35 10.38
C ASN A 397 -1.49 -4.69 11.05
N ASN A 398 -0.67 -3.67 11.32
CA ASN A 398 0.56 -3.83 12.09
C ASN A 398 0.30 -3.97 13.60
N LEU A 399 -0.88 -3.63 14.13
CA LEU A 399 -1.23 -3.87 15.56
C LEU A 399 -1.57 -5.33 15.87
N GLY A 400 -1.81 -6.15 14.83
CA GLY A 400 -1.86 -7.62 14.81
C GLY A 400 -2.50 -8.37 15.99
N SER A 401 -3.47 -7.77 16.68
CA SER A 401 -4.02 -8.34 17.92
C SER A 401 -5.55 -8.45 17.96
N HIS A 402 -6.25 -8.25 16.84
CA HIS A 402 -7.65 -8.64 16.68
C HIS A 402 -7.83 -9.64 15.53
N PRO A 403 -8.66 -10.70 15.68
CA PRO A 403 -8.96 -11.67 14.62
C PRO A 403 -9.86 -11.10 13.50
N PHE A 404 -9.99 -9.78 13.37
CA PHE A 404 -10.71 -9.20 12.25
C PHE A 404 -9.90 -9.43 10.97
N THR A 405 -10.40 -10.32 10.11
CA THR A 405 -10.18 -10.22 8.68
C THR A 405 -10.65 -8.83 8.28
N THR A 406 -9.73 -7.88 8.16
CA THR A 406 -10.05 -6.60 7.52
C THR A 406 -10.40 -6.97 6.09
N MET A 407 -11.68 -6.90 5.75
CA MET A 407 -12.08 -6.89 4.36
C MET A 407 -11.42 -5.67 3.76
N ASP A 408 -10.34 -5.89 3.02
CA ASP A 408 -9.70 -4.91 2.15
C ASP A 408 -10.69 -4.58 1.03
N ALA A 409 -11.66 -3.76 1.40
CA ALA A 409 -12.76 -3.31 0.59
C ALA A 409 -12.56 -1.80 0.41
N SER A 410 -11.51 -1.44 -0.34
CA SER A 410 -11.53 -0.18 -1.07
C SER A 410 -12.88 -0.11 -1.80
N ALA A 411 -13.65 0.93 -1.53
CA ALA A 411 -14.99 1.10 -2.05
C ALA A 411 -15.16 2.52 -2.60
N TYR A 412 -15.94 2.62 -3.67
CA TYR A 412 -16.42 3.89 -4.17
C TYR A 412 -17.65 4.30 -3.39
N VAL A 413 -17.66 5.53 -2.88
CA VAL A 413 -18.79 6.09 -2.14
C VAL A 413 -19.64 6.93 -3.09
N PHE A 414 -20.94 6.67 -3.10
CA PHE A 414 -21.93 7.45 -3.81
C PHE A 414 -22.86 8.13 -2.81
N TYR A 415 -23.36 9.30 -3.20
CA TYR A 415 -24.47 9.97 -2.54
C TYR A 415 -25.58 10.18 -3.55
N ILE A 416 -26.82 10.23 -3.07
CA ILE A 416 -27.97 10.40 -3.95
C ILE A 416 -28.19 11.87 -4.34
N ASP A 417 -28.55 12.09 -5.59
CA ASP A 417 -29.08 13.35 -6.10
C ASP A 417 -30.59 13.38 -5.84
N THR A 418 -31.01 13.97 -4.73
CA THR A 418 -32.40 13.94 -4.27
C THR A 418 -33.38 14.52 -5.29
N GLU A 419 -32.94 15.47 -6.13
CA GLU A 419 -33.75 16.06 -7.20
C GLU A 419 -34.04 15.08 -8.36
N LYS A 420 -33.18 14.08 -8.55
CA LYS A 420 -33.31 13.07 -9.61
C LYS A 420 -33.90 11.75 -9.10
N LEU A 421 -34.10 11.62 -7.79
CA LEU A 421 -34.70 10.43 -7.21
C LEU A 421 -36.18 10.38 -7.63
N ASP A 422 -36.56 9.29 -8.31
CA ASP A 422 -37.93 9.09 -8.73
C ASP A 422 -38.86 9.04 -7.50
N SER A 423 -39.90 9.86 -7.52
CA SER A 423 -40.94 9.84 -6.49
C SER A 423 -41.80 8.57 -6.57
N SER A 424 -41.86 7.94 -7.74
CA SER A 424 -42.60 6.71 -8.00
C SER A 424 -41.67 5.50 -8.03
N VAL A 425 -42.12 4.41 -7.39
CA VAL A 425 -41.40 3.13 -7.41
C VAL A 425 -42.19 2.17 -8.27
N ASP A 426 -41.64 1.83 -9.44
CA ASP A 426 -42.23 0.81 -10.31
C ASP A 426 -41.91 -0.59 -9.76
N ILE A 427 -42.93 -1.24 -9.19
CA ILE A 427 -42.86 -2.60 -8.66
C ILE A 427 -43.83 -3.45 -9.49
N PRO A 428 -43.38 -4.57 -10.09
CA PRO A 428 -44.29 -5.44 -10.84
C PRO A 428 -45.47 -5.90 -9.96
N PRO A 429 -46.69 -6.00 -10.54
CA PRO A 429 -47.93 -6.17 -9.77
C PRO A 429 -47.98 -7.46 -8.93
N GLU A 430 -47.20 -8.47 -9.26
CA GLU A 430 -47.04 -9.73 -8.52
C GLU A 430 -46.21 -9.58 -7.23
N PHE A 431 -45.53 -8.45 -7.05
CA PHE A 431 -44.75 -8.15 -5.85
C PHE A 431 -45.35 -6.99 -5.05
N GLU A 432 -44.96 -6.90 -3.79
CA GLU A 432 -45.27 -5.80 -2.88
C GLU A 432 -44.02 -5.38 -2.10
N ALA A 433 -43.85 -4.08 -1.87
CA ALA A 433 -42.83 -3.57 -0.98
C ALA A 433 -43.35 -3.41 0.44
N ARG A 434 -42.50 -3.72 1.42
CA ARG A 434 -42.76 -3.57 2.85
C ARG A 434 -41.49 -3.13 3.59
N THR A 435 -41.65 -2.65 4.82
CA THR A 435 -40.52 -2.56 5.76
C THR A 435 -40.05 -3.97 6.11
N LEU A 436 -38.74 -4.17 6.20
CA LEU A 436 -38.19 -5.46 6.59
C LEU A 436 -38.46 -5.68 8.08
N GLU A 437 -38.84 -6.90 8.46
CA GLU A 437 -39.06 -7.25 9.87
C GLU A 437 -37.84 -7.98 10.45
N PRO A 438 -37.49 -7.78 11.74
CA PRO A 438 -36.32 -8.40 12.36
C PRO A 438 -36.28 -9.93 12.24
N ARG A 439 -37.45 -10.59 12.20
CA ARG A 439 -37.56 -12.05 12.02
C ARG A 439 -36.95 -12.58 10.72
N TYR A 440 -36.69 -11.73 9.72
CA TYR A 440 -36.06 -12.12 8.46
C TYR A 440 -34.52 -12.04 8.49
N ALA A 441 -33.93 -11.54 9.57
CA ALA A 441 -32.49 -11.31 9.67
C ALA A 441 -31.66 -12.59 9.42
N GLU A 442 -32.05 -13.71 10.02
CA GLU A 442 -31.37 -15.00 9.82
C GLU A 442 -31.42 -15.44 8.34
N GLN A 443 -32.58 -15.34 7.71
CA GLN A 443 -32.75 -15.66 6.29
C GLN A 443 -31.86 -14.76 5.40
N MET A 444 -31.80 -13.45 5.68
CA MET A 444 -30.98 -12.50 4.92
C MET A 444 -29.49 -12.77 5.08
N MET A 445 -29.05 -13.06 6.29
CA MET A 445 -27.64 -13.27 6.55
C MET A 445 -27.14 -14.60 5.98
N SER A 446 -28.02 -15.61 5.87
CA SER A 446 -27.68 -16.90 5.26
C SER A 446 -27.26 -16.83 3.78
N VAL A 447 -27.62 -15.76 3.06
CA VAL A 447 -27.24 -15.57 1.65
C VAL A 447 -25.95 -14.75 1.47
N LEU A 448 -25.34 -14.28 2.56
CA LEU A 448 -24.07 -13.55 2.52
C LEU A 448 -22.87 -14.50 2.60
N LEU A 449 -21.90 -14.31 1.70
CA LEU A 449 -20.70 -15.16 1.57
C LEU A 449 -19.81 -15.22 2.83
N HIS A 450 -19.97 -14.27 3.75
CA HIS A 450 -19.09 -14.08 4.91
C HIS A 450 -19.86 -13.95 6.22
N PHE A 451 -21.00 -14.64 6.33
CA PHE A 451 -21.81 -14.69 7.54
C PHE A 451 -21.03 -15.25 8.74
N GLN A 452 -21.11 -14.58 9.88
CA GLN A 452 -20.54 -15.00 11.16
C GLN A 452 -21.63 -15.12 12.23
N GLU A 453 -21.32 -15.86 13.31
CA GLU A 453 -22.19 -15.92 14.49
C GLU A 453 -22.42 -14.50 15.06
N GLY A 454 -23.67 -14.15 15.35
CA GLY A 454 -24.10 -12.82 15.81
C GLY A 454 -24.48 -11.82 14.71
N ASP A 455 -24.20 -12.10 13.42
CA ASP A 455 -24.58 -11.20 12.32
C ASP A 455 -26.11 -11.11 12.15
N SER A 456 -26.84 -12.20 12.42
CA SER A 456 -28.30 -12.21 12.38
C SER A 456 -28.91 -11.31 13.46
N ASP A 457 -28.34 -11.33 14.66
CA ASP A 457 -28.82 -10.51 15.78
C ASP A 457 -28.51 -9.03 15.51
N GLN A 458 -27.33 -8.73 14.98
CA GLN A 458 -26.97 -7.39 14.54
C GLN A 458 -27.90 -6.89 13.43
N ALA A 459 -28.18 -7.73 12.43
CA ALA A 459 -29.09 -7.37 11.35
C ALA A 459 -30.51 -7.15 11.88
N ALA A 460 -31.00 -7.98 12.81
CA ALA A 460 -32.30 -7.82 13.44
C ALA A 460 -32.45 -6.46 14.16
N ILE A 461 -31.43 -6.06 14.93
CA ILE A 461 -31.40 -4.76 15.62
C ILE A 461 -31.40 -3.61 14.60
N ARG A 462 -30.56 -3.67 13.57
CA ARG A 462 -30.52 -2.63 12.52
C ARG A 462 -31.84 -2.51 11.76
N ILE A 463 -32.48 -3.63 11.45
CA ILE A 463 -33.79 -3.66 10.78
C ILE A 463 -34.87 -3.02 11.66
N GLN A 464 -34.77 -3.20 12.97
CA GLN A 464 -35.70 -2.64 13.95
C GLN A 464 -35.52 -1.12 14.11
N GLU A 465 -34.27 -0.64 14.09
CA GLU A 465 -33.95 0.75 14.46
C GLU A 465 -33.67 1.68 13.28
N LEU A 466 -33.29 1.14 12.12
CA LEU A 466 -32.86 1.91 10.95
C LEU A 466 -33.75 1.62 9.73
N PRO A 467 -33.82 2.56 8.77
CA PRO A 467 -34.57 2.35 7.54
C PRO A 467 -34.16 1.08 6.82
N SER A 468 -35.18 0.28 6.49
CA SER A 468 -35.04 -0.97 5.76
C SER A 468 -36.17 -1.13 4.75
N ALA A 469 -35.88 -1.81 3.64
CA ALA A 469 -36.83 -2.11 2.59
C ALA A 469 -36.76 -3.58 2.21
N ALA A 470 -37.91 -4.13 1.85
CA ALA A 470 -38.06 -5.51 1.44
C ALA A 470 -39.12 -5.62 0.35
N ILE A 471 -38.95 -6.57 -0.56
CA ILE A 471 -39.95 -6.91 -1.57
C ILE A 471 -40.36 -8.36 -1.35
N PHE A 472 -41.68 -8.60 -1.37
CA PHE A 472 -42.30 -9.90 -1.21
C PHE A 472 -43.10 -10.28 -2.45
N GLU A 473 -43.13 -11.57 -2.78
CA GLU A 473 -44.06 -12.12 -3.78
C GLU A 473 -45.45 -12.26 -3.15
N LYS A 474 -46.47 -11.60 -3.71
CA LYS A 474 -47.81 -11.51 -3.10
C LYS A 474 -48.50 -12.86 -2.93
N SER A 475 -48.30 -13.78 -3.88
CA SER A 475 -48.99 -15.08 -3.88
C SER A 475 -48.46 -16.02 -2.79
N THR A 476 -47.18 -15.93 -2.46
CA THR A 476 -46.49 -16.85 -1.53
C THR A 476 -46.08 -16.17 -0.22
N ASN A 477 -46.15 -14.84 -0.16
CA ASN A 477 -45.60 -14.02 0.92
C ASN A 477 -44.09 -14.30 1.17
N LYS A 478 -43.36 -14.75 0.14
CA LYS A 478 -41.92 -15.05 0.21
C LYS A 478 -41.11 -13.77 0.05
N LEU A 479 -40.08 -13.59 0.88
CA LEU A 479 -39.09 -12.52 0.74
C LEU A 479 -38.25 -12.75 -0.53
N VAL A 480 -38.25 -11.80 -1.47
CA VAL A 480 -37.58 -11.92 -2.78
C VAL A 480 -36.44 -10.92 -2.99
N ALA A 481 -36.45 -9.79 -2.28
CA ALA A 481 -35.35 -8.83 -2.27
C ALA A 481 -35.33 -8.03 -0.94
N PHE A 482 -34.14 -7.61 -0.50
CA PHE A 482 -33.98 -6.82 0.73
C PHE A 482 -32.75 -5.91 0.69
N GLU A 483 -32.84 -4.78 1.38
CA GLU A 483 -31.78 -3.78 1.56
C GLU A 483 -32.05 -3.04 2.86
N TYR A 484 -30.99 -2.67 3.60
CA TYR A 484 -31.14 -1.96 4.87
C TYR A 484 -29.97 -1.00 5.11
N THR A 485 -30.18 -0.03 6.00
CA THR A 485 -29.17 0.96 6.36
C THR A 485 -28.23 0.38 7.41
N ASP A 486 -26.92 0.50 7.23
CA ASP A 486 -25.95 0.07 8.23
C ASP A 486 -25.79 1.08 9.37
N GLY A 487 -24.99 0.73 10.38
CA GLY A 487 -24.78 1.57 11.55
C GLY A 487 -24.02 2.88 11.28
N VAL A 488 -23.61 3.14 10.05
CA VAL A 488 -22.86 4.33 9.63
C VAL A 488 -23.55 5.10 8.49
N GLY A 489 -24.81 4.78 8.22
CA GLY A 489 -25.68 5.54 7.30
C GLY A 489 -25.57 5.14 5.84
N PHE A 490 -24.85 4.06 5.52
CA PHE A 490 -24.81 3.53 4.16
C PHE A 490 -25.96 2.56 3.93
N ILE A 491 -26.54 2.60 2.73
CA ILE A 491 -27.36 1.50 2.23
C ILE A 491 -26.44 0.31 1.99
N ALA A 492 -26.78 -0.81 2.60
CA ALA A 492 -25.94 -1.99 2.64
C ALA A 492 -26.73 -3.25 2.32
N HIS A 493 -25.98 -4.28 1.89
CA HIS A 493 -26.50 -5.64 1.70
C HIS A 493 -27.68 -5.76 0.72
N GLN A 494 -27.75 -4.91 -0.31
CA GLN A 494 -28.71 -5.09 -1.40
C GLN A 494 -28.62 -6.49 -1.99
N TYR A 495 -29.72 -7.23 -1.93
CA TYR A 495 -29.80 -8.59 -2.46
C TYR A 495 -31.14 -8.86 -3.13
N VAL A 496 -31.08 -9.49 -4.30
CA VAL A 496 -32.24 -10.03 -5.04
C VAL A 496 -31.98 -11.51 -5.26
N TYR A 497 -32.91 -12.35 -4.80
CA TYR A 497 -32.81 -13.80 -4.94
C TYR A 497 -32.69 -14.19 -6.43
N PRO A 498 -31.83 -15.17 -6.80
CA PRO A 498 -31.45 -15.44 -8.19
C PRO A 498 -32.62 -15.57 -9.17
N GLU A 499 -33.70 -16.23 -8.74
CA GLU A 499 -34.89 -16.49 -9.53
C GLU A 499 -35.77 -15.25 -9.79
N TYR A 500 -35.57 -14.17 -9.01
CA TYR A 500 -36.29 -12.89 -9.15
C TYR A 500 -35.42 -11.76 -9.75
N ARG A 501 -34.20 -12.07 -10.21
CA ARG A 501 -33.30 -11.07 -10.82
C ARG A 501 -33.82 -10.63 -12.19
N ARG A 502 -33.38 -9.44 -12.62
CA ARG A 502 -33.71 -8.80 -13.91
C ARG A 502 -35.18 -8.40 -14.07
N GLN A 503 -35.92 -8.29 -12.97
CA GLN A 503 -37.32 -7.82 -12.94
C GLN A 503 -37.43 -6.39 -12.36
N GLY A 504 -36.35 -5.61 -12.36
CA GLY A 504 -36.33 -4.25 -11.80
C GLY A 504 -36.28 -4.15 -10.27
N LEU A 505 -36.45 -5.26 -9.54
CA LEU A 505 -36.61 -5.27 -8.07
C LEU A 505 -35.45 -4.62 -7.29
N GLY A 506 -34.21 -4.79 -7.73
CA GLY A 506 -33.06 -4.15 -7.07
C GLY A 506 -33.11 -2.62 -7.14
N LYS A 507 -33.54 -2.06 -8.28
CA LYS A 507 -33.72 -0.61 -8.43
C LYS A 507 -34.87 -0.11 -7.56
N ALA A 508 -36.01 -0.82 -7.58
CA ALA A 508 -37.18 -0.45 -6.79
C ALA A 508 -36.85 -0.38 -5.29
N LEU A 509 -36.16 -1.40 -4.79
CA LEU A 509 -35.70 -1.51 -3.42
C LEU A 509 -34.77 -0.36 -3.01
N GLU A 510 -33.84 -0.01 -3.89
CA GLU A 510 -32.89 1.08 -3.67
C GLU A 510 -33.59 2.44 -3.56
N VAL A 511 -34.58 2.71 -4.43
CA VAL A 511 -35.38 3.93 -4.37
C VAL A 511 -36.19 3.98 -3.07
N LEU A 512 -36.82 2.86 -2.69
CA LEU A 512 -37.62 2.77 -1.46
C LEU A 512 -36.79 3.08 -0.22
N ILE A 513 -35.61 2.46 -0.07
CA ILE A 513 -34.76 2.70 1.10
C ILE A 513 -34.22 4.14 1.11
N CYS A 514 -33.89 4.71 -0.06
CA CYS A 514 -33.46 6.09 -0.15
C CYS A 514 -34.57 7.07 0.30
N GLN A 515 -35.81 6.85 -0.15
CA GLN A 515 -36.97 7.66 0.26
C GLN A 515 -37.19 7.58 1.78
N LYS A 516 -37.01 6.40 2.39
CA LYS A 516 -37.09 6.25 3.84
C LYS A 516 -35.96 6.96 4.58
N ILE A 517 -34.71 6.83 4.14
CA ILE A 517 -33.59 7.55 4.78
C ILE A 517 -33.82 9.06 4.71
N ILE A 518 -34.30 9.59 3.58
CA ILE A 518 -34.60 11.01 3.42
C ILE A 518 -35.76 11.42 4.34
N SER A 519 -36.86 10.68 4.35
CA SER A 519 -38.07 11.09 5.08
C SER A 519 -38.03 10.81 6.59
N GLU A 520 -37.44 9.68 7.00
CA GLU A 520 -37.40 9.23 8.39
C GLU A 520 -36.18 9.79 9.14
N LEU A 521 -35.03 9.94 8.45
CA LEU A 521 -33.78 10.39 9.09
C LEU A 521 -33.36 11.82 8.70
N ASN A 522 -33.98 12.43 7.70
CA ASN A 522 -33.54 13.72 7.14
C ASN A 522 -32.03 13.70 6.78
N MET A 523 -31.61 12.66 6.07
CA MET A 523 -30.23 12.43 5.65
C MET A 523 -30.15 12.20 4.15
N ILE A 524 -28.97 12.44 3.57
CA ILE A 524 -28.65 12.06 2.19
C ILE A 524 -28.19 10.58 2.19
N PRO A 525 -28.92 9.67 1.52
CA PRO A 525 -28.49 8.29 1.34
C PRO A 525 -27.08 8.18 0.77
N LEU A 526 -26.27 7.32 1.40
CA LEU A 526 -24.94 6.95 0.92
C LEU A 526 -24.91 5.50 0.50
N LYS A 527 -24.10 5.17 -0.51
CA LYS A 527 -23.86 3.79 -0.96
C LYS A 527 -22.38 3.53 -1.15
N ALA A 528 -21.88 2.43 -0.60
CA ALA A 528 -20.51 1.97 -0.85
C ALA A 528 -20.50 0.81 -1.84
N VAL A 529 -19.73 0.94 -2.92
CA VAL A 529 -19.56 -0.11 -3.93
C VAL A 529 -18.11 -0.56 -3.94
N ALA A 530 -17.86 -1.81 -3.55
CA ALA A 530 -16.51 -2.38 -3.55
C ALA A 530 -15.81 -2.22 -4.92
N MET A 531 -14.57 -1.73 -4.93
CA MET A 531 -13.80 -1.46 -6.16
C MET A 531 -13.63 -2.71 -7.03
N LYS A 532 -13.59 -3.90 -6.41
CA LYS A 532 -13.49 -5.21 -7.08
C LYS A 532 -14.80 -5.64 -7.78
N ARG A 533 -15.86 -4.80 -7.79
CA ARG A 533 -17.16 -5.09 -8.42
C ARG A 533 -17.50 -4.08 -9.53
N PRO A 534 -16.78 -4.09 -10.68
CA PRO A 534 -16.98 -3.12 -11.77
C PRO A 534 -18.40 -3.11 -12.35
N LYS A 535 -19.11 -4.25 -12.32
CA LYS A 535 -20.51 -4.32 -12.74
C LYS A 535 -21.45 -3.56 -11.82
N ALA A 536 -21.26 -3.65 -10.49
CA ALA A 536 -22.07 -2.92 -9.52
C ALA A 536 -21.81 -1.41 -9.61
N MET A 537 -20.56 -1.03 -9.86
CA MET A 537 -20.14 0.33 -10.15
C MET A 537 -20.86 0.89 -11.39
N SER A 538 -20.75 0.20 -12.53
CA SER A 538 -21.41 0.62 -13.78
C SER A 538 -22.94 0.70 -13.63
N MET A 539 -23.56 -0.26 -12.93
CA MET A 539 -25.01 -0.21 -12.68
C MET A 539 -25.41 1.00 -11.84
N THR A 540 -24.65 1.30 -10.77
CA THR A 540 -24.94 2.44 -9.88
C THR A 540 -24.84 3.76 -10.65
N GLN A 541 -23.82 3.94 -11.49
CA GLN A 541 -23.66 5.14 -12.33
C GLN A 541 -24.78 5.28 -13.37
N LYS A 542 -25.23 4.19 -13.99
CA LYS A 542 -26.30 4.19 -15.01
C LYS A 542 -27.67 4.63 -14.49
N LEU A 543 -27.90 4.59 -13.17
CA LEU A 543 -29.16 5.00 -12.57
C LEU A 543 -29.36 6.52 -12.58
N GLY A 544 -28.29 7.30 -12.78
CA GLY A 544 -28.35 8.75 -13.02
C GLY A 544 -28.66 9.61 -11.80
N TYR A 545 -29.26 9.04 -10.75
CA TYR A 545 -29.49 9.69 -9.45
C TYR A 545 -28.39 9.42 -8.42
N TRP A 546 -27.38 8.60 -8.71
CA TRP A 546 -26.20 8.48 -7.86
C TRP A 546 -25.08 9.37 -8.36
N LYS A 547 -24.53 10.20 -7.47
CA LYS A 547 -23.31 10.97 -7.68
C LYS A 547 -22.18 10.30 -6.94
N LEU A 548 -21.09 10.00 -7.65
CA LEU A 548 -19.86 9.55 -7.01
C LEU A 548 -19.35 10.70 -6.13
N VAL A 549 -19.00 10.42 -4.87
CA VAL A 549 -18.26 11.36 -4.04
C VAL A 549 -16.89 11.51 -4.70
N LYS A 550 -16.74 12.57 -5.50
CA LYS A 550 -15.46 12.92 -6.09
C LYS A 550 -14.57 13.41 -4.96
N ASN A 551 -13.39 12.82 -4.84
CA ASN A 551 -12.29 13.51 -4.18
C ASN A 551 -12.11 14.85 -4.90
N SER A 552 -11.97 15.95 -4.15
CA SER A 552 -11.92 17.29 -4.73
C SER A 552 -10.67 17.55 -5.58
N LYS A 553 -9.72 16.61 -5.61
CA LYS A 553 -8.71 16.55 -6.66
C LYS A 553 -9.45 16.25 -7.97
N GLY A 554 -9.55 17.26 -8.84
CA GLY A 554 -10.16 17.12 -10.17
C GLY A 554 -9.82 15.77 -10.78
N GLU A 555 -10.82 15.08 -11.32
CA GLU A 555 -10.58 13.82 -12.02
C GLU A 555 -9.42 14.04 -13.00
N PRO A 556 -8.37 13.20 -12.97
CA PRO A 556 -7.30 13.28 -13.95
C PRO A 556 -7.91 13.45 -15.34
N ALA A 557 -7.35 14.35 -16.16
CA ALA A 557 -7.99 14.78 -17.41
C ALA A 557 -8.35 13.57 -18.30
N GLU A 558 -7.54 12.52 -18.29
CA GLU A 558 -7.81 11.26 -18.98
C GLU A 558 -9.07 10.54 -18.46
N LYS A 559 -9.34 10.57 -17.15
CA LYS A 559 -10.58 9.99 -16.61
C LYS A 559 -11.79 10.79 -17.02
N LYS A 560 -11.67 12.12 -17.01
CA LYS A 560 -12.75 13.02 -17.42
C LYS A 560 -13.07 12.83 -18.90
N LEU A 561 -12.06 12.85 -19.77
CA LEU A 561 -12.23 12.63 -21.21
C LEU A 561 -12.85 11.26 -21.51
N ALA A 562 -12.38 10.18 -20.87
CA ALA A 562 -13.00 8.87 -21.05
C ALA A 562 -14.45 8.84 -20.56
N SER A 563 -14.75 9.50 -19.44
CA SER A 563 -16.11 9.58 -18.89
C SER A 563 -17.06 10.39 -19.78
N ASP A 564 -16.53 11.35 -20.54
CA ASP A 564 -17.28 12.15 -21.51
C ASP A 564 -17.45 11.42 -22.86
N GLY A 565 -16.97 10.17 -22.95
CA GLY A 565 -17.17 9.29 -24.10
C GLY A 565 -16.05 9.35 -25.14
N HIS A 566 -14.95 10.04 -24.86
CA HIS A 566 -13.78 10.04 -25.74
C HIS A 566 -13.05 8.69 -25.67
N GLU A 567 -12.60 8.20 -26.82
CA GLU A 567 -11.70 7.04 -26.89
C GLU A 567 -10.27 7.52 -26.65
N LEU A 568 -9.61 6.95 -25.65
CA LEU A 568 -8.27 7.39 -25.25
C LEU A 568 -7.23 6.32 -25.58
N THR A 569 -6.16 6.72 -26.25
CA THR A 569 -4.94 5.92 -26.33
C THR A 569 -3.87 6.59 -25.48
N ILE A 570 -3.39 5.89 -24.46
CA ILE A 570 -2.33 6.40 -23.57
C ILE A 570 -1.04 5.67 -23.93
N PHE A 571 -0.07 6.44 -24.43
CA PHE A 571 1.28 5.95 -24.66
C PHE A 571 2.12 6.20 -23.41
N ASP A 572 2.58 5.13 -22.77
CA ASP A 572 3.30 5.21 -21.51
C ASP A 572 4.68 4.54 -21.64
N THR A 573 5.72 5.31 -21.37
CA THR A 573 7.13 4.87 -21.47
C THR A 573 7.80 4.68 -20.10
N GLY A 574 7.01 4.71 -19.03
CA GLY A 574 7.49 4.50 -17.66
C GLY A 574 8.12 3.12 -17.46
N SER A 575 8.99 3.02 -16.45
CA SER A 575 9.64 1.76 -16.05
C SER A 575 8.69 0.80 -15.33
N ASP A 576 7.69 1.35 -14.65
CA ASP A 576 6.68 0.59 -13.91
C ASP A 576 5.42 0.43 -14.74
N GLU A 577 4.89 -0.80 -14.78
CA GLU A 577 3.58 -1.07 -15.37
C GLU A 577 2.51 -0.38 -14.51
N LYS A 578 1.87 0.67 -15.05
CA LYS A 578 0.79 1.37 -14.37
C LYS A 578 -0.40 0.42 -14.15
N PRO A 579 -1.09 0.47 -12.99
CA PRO A 579 -2.19 -0.43 -12.70
C PRO A 579 -3.28 -0.30 -13.78
N ALA A 580 -3.79 -1.45 -14.25
CA ALA A 580 -4.78 -1.57 -15.33
C ALA A 580 -6.17 -0.94 -15.03
N SER A 581 -6.30 -0.17 -13.96
CA SER A 581 -7.55 0.44 -13.49
C SER A 581 -7.86 1.78 -14.16
N LEU A 582 -7.64 1.90 -15.47
CA LEU A 582 -8.11 3.05 -16.23
C LEU A 582 -9.59 2.88 -16.63
N PRO A 583 -10.30 3.97 -16.95
CA PRO A 583 -11.71 3.93 -17.27
C PRO A 583 -12.01 3.03 -18.48
N PHE A 584 -13.26 2.57 -18.57
CA PHE A 584 -13.80 1.95 -19.77
C PHE A 584 -13.60 2.93 -20.96
N ASN A 585 -13.09 2.44 -22.09
CA ASN A 585 -12.71 3.19 -23.31
C ASN A 585 -11.29 3.82 -23.34
N SER A 586 -10.35 3.27 -22.56
CA SER A 586 -8.93 3.59 -22.70
C SER A 586 -8.11 2.38 -23.16
N THR A 587 -7.20 2.62 -24.09
CA THR A 587 -6.19 1.67 -24.56
C THR A 587 -4.82 2.14 -24.09
N ILE A 588 -4.11 1.33 -23.31
CA ILE A 588 -2.75 1.65 -22.86
C ILE A 588 -1.75 0.93 -23.76
N ILE A 589 -0.91 1.70 -24.44
CA ILE A 589 0.27 1.19 -25.13
C ILE A 589 1.46 1.47 -24.22
N HIS A 590 1.73 0.53 -23.31
CA HIS A 590 2.87 0.63 -22.41
C HIS A 590 4.13 0.05 -23.07
N VAL A 591 5.21 0.84 -23.12
CA VAL A 591 6.53 0.40 -23.54
C VAL A 591 7.45 0.51 -22.33
N ASN A 592 7.74 -0.64 -21.72
CA ASN A 592 8.68 -0.69 -20.61
C ASN A 592 10.09 -0.35 -21.12
N LEU A 593 10.56 0.82 -20.73
CA LEU A 593 11.92 1.28 -20.98
C LEU A 593 12.66 1.33 -19.64
N PRO A 594 13.35 0.25 -19.24
CA PRO A 594 14.12 0.29 -18.01
C PRO A 594 15.16 1.40 -18.11
N SER A 595 15.10 2.34 -17.16
CA SER A 595 16.07 3.41 -17.06
C SER A 595 17.44 2.78 -16.77
N PRO A 596 18.52 3.17 -17.45
CA PRO A 596 19.86 2.83 -17.01
C PRO A 596 20.04 3.32 -15.58
N GLU A 597 20.52 2.46 -14.69
CA GLU A 597 20.70 2.77 -13.26
C GLU A 597 21.49 4.08 -13.04
N ILE A 598 22.46 4.36 -13.90
CA ILE A 598 23.26 5.59 -13.88
C ILE A 598 22.39 6.82 -14.18
N VAL A 599 21.49 6.74 -15.15
CA VAL A 599 20.62 7.87 -15.51
C VAL A 599 19.60 8.10 -14.42
N GLU A 600 19.00 7.03 -13.87
CA GLU A 600 18.09 7.17 -12.74
C GLU A 600 18.79 7.82 -11.55
N LYS A 601 20.02 7.39 -11.20
CA LYS A 601 20.81 8.01 -10.13
C LYS A 601 21.16 9.46 -10.44
N VAL A 602 21.63 9.77 -11.64
CA VAL A 602 22.03 11.14 -12.00
C VAL A 602 20.81 12.07 -12.07
N VAL A 603 19.72 11.65 -12.69
CA VAL A 603 18.49 12.43 -12.84
C VAL A 603 17.78 12.56 -11.49
N SER A 604 17.53 11.47 -10.77
CA SER A 604 16.82 11.53 -9.49
C SER A 604 17.59 12.26 -8.40
N HIS A 605 18.91 12.09 -8.35
CA HIS A 605 19.74 12.70 -7.32
C HIS A 605 20.09 14.15 -7.67
N THR A 606 20.58 14.42 -8.88
CA THR A 606 21.13 15.75 -9.20
C THR A 606 20.03 16.77 -9.42
N ILE A 607 19.03 16.44 -10.24
CA ILE A 607 18.01 17.40 -10.69
C ILE A 607 17.04 17.76 -9.57
N TRP A 608 16.65 16.79 -8.74
CA TRP A 608 15.64 17.01 -7.71
C TRP A 608 16.22 17.32 -6.32
N ARG A 609 17.51 17.04 -6.03
CA ARG A 609 18.11 17.32 -4.70
C ARG A 609 19.14 18.44 -4.64
N TYR A 610 19.89 18.73 -5.71
CA TYR A 610 21.09 19.58 -5.62
C TYR A 610 21.06 20.83 -6.52
N ASP A 611 19.86 21.29 -6.90
CA ASP A 611 19.58 22.39 -7.83
C ASP A 611 19.45 21.99 -9.30
N PHE A 612 18.37 22.49 -9.91
CA PHE A 612 18.05 22.31 -11.32
C PHE A 612 18.92 23.22 -12.18
N HIS A 613 20.14 22.84 -12.56
CA HIS A 613 20.98 23.68 -13.43
C HIS A 613 20.59 23.52 -14.92
N SER A 614 20.57 24.59 -15.71
CA SER A 614 20.19 24.59 -17.14
C SER A 614 20.98 23.60 -17.99
N ALA A 615 22.24 23.35 -17.65
CA ALA A 615 23.07 22.34 -18.33
C ALA A 615 22.51 20.90 -18.18
N ALA A 616 21.80 20.60 -17.09
CA ALA A 616 21.19 19.28 -16.88
C ALA A 616 20.12 18.98 -17.93
N LEU A 617 19.41 20.01 -18.42
CA LEU A 617 18.41 19.87 -19.47
C LEU A 617 18.98 19.23 -20.74
N ALA A 618 20.22 19.59 -21.15
CA ALA A 618 20.85 18.99 -22.32
C ALA A 618 21.02 17.48 -22.18
N PHE A 619 21.40 17.02 -20.99
CA PHE A 619 21.54 15.59 -20.70
C PHE A 619 20.20 14.87 -20.71
N ILE A 620 19.15 15.49 -20.15
CA ILE A 620 17.80 14.92 -20.16
C ILE A 620 17.27 14.79 -21.58
N GLN A 621 17.46 15.81 -22.42
CA GLN A 621 17.05 15.78 -23.82
C GLN A 621 17.77 14.69 -24.61
N HIS A 622 19.09 14.56 -24.42
CA HIS A 622 19.86 13.48 -25.03
C HIS A 622 19.41 12.10 -24.56
N TYR A 623 19.16 11.93 -23.26
CA TYR A 623 18.62 10.68 -22.72
C TYR A 623 17.26 10.33 -23.36
N ASN A 624 16.39 11.31 -23.55
CA ASN A 624 15.09 11.08 -24.19
C ASN A 624 15.20 10.79 -25.69
N ASP A 625 16.21 11.33 -26.38
CA ASP A 625 16.58 10.88 -27.73
C ASP A 625 16.98 9.40 -27.74
N GLU A 626 17.80 8.96 -26.78
CA GLU A 626 18.15 7.55 -26.64
C GLU A 626 16.93 6.66 -26.33
N GLN A 627 15.98 7.14 -25.51
CA GLN A 627 14.73 6.43 -25.27
C GLN A 627 13.92 6.27 -26.56
N MET A 628 13.88 7.28 -27.42
CA MET A 628 13.27 7.15 -28.74
C MET A 628 13.96 6.05 -29.57
N GLY A 629 15.30 5.98 -29.51
CA GLY A 629 16.05 4.90 -30.13
C GLY A 629 15.70 3.51 -29.61
N ARG A 630 15.48 3.38 -28.30
CA ARG A 630 15.05 2.11 -27.67
C ARG A 630 13.63 1.74 -28.07
N ILE A 631 12.71 2.70 -28.14
CA ILE A 631 11.35 2.46 -28.65
C ILE A 631 11.42 1.93 -30.08
N MET A 632 12.23 2.55 -30.95
CA MET A 632 12.42 2.10 -32.32
C MET A 632 13.03 0.69 -32.42
N GLN A 633 13.91 0.30 -31.50
CA GLN A 633 14.60 -0.99 -31.53
C GLN A 633 13.79 -2.12 -30.89
N HIS A 634 13.10 -1.85 -29.78
CA HIS A 634 12.49 -2.86 -28.92
C HIS A 634 10.96 -2.85 -28.92
N ALA A 635 10.34 -1.79 -29.45
CA ALA A 635 8.89 -1.61 -29.49
C ALA A 635 8.44 -1.04 -30.84
N ALA A 636 9.12 -1.43 -31.93
CA ALA A 636 8.84 -0.97 -33.28
C ALA A 636 7.39 -1.27 -33.71
N ASP A 637 6.85 -2.41 -33.28
CA ASP A 637 5.46 -2.83 -33.51
C ASP A 637 4.46 -1.87 -32.85
N LYS A 638 4.70 -1.50 -31.58
CA LYS A 638 3.89 -0.54 -30.83
C LYS A 638 3.99 0.88 -31.40
N LEU A 639 5.20 1.29 -31.79
CA LEU A 639 5.41 2.57 -32.47
C LEU A 639 4.68 2.60 -33.83
N THR A 640 4.75 1.50 -34.59
CA THR A 640 4.03 1.35 -35.86
C THR A 640 2.51 1.39 -35.65
N LEU A 641 2.02 0.76 -34.57
CA LEU A 641 0.62 0.83 -34.19
C LEU A 641 0.20 2.28 -33.93
N LEU A 642 0.94 3.03 -33.10
CA LEU A 642 0.68 4.45 -32.83
C LEU A 642 0.67 5.29 -34.11
N LEU A 643 1.70 5.17 -34.94
CA LEU A 643 1.81 5.99 -36.15
C LEU A 643 0.74 5.66 -37.20
N ASN A 644 0.22 4.44 -37.19
CA ASN A 644 -0.84 4.01 -38.11
C ASN A 644 -2.25 4.19 -37.55
N SER A 645 -2.42 4.39 -36.24
CA SER A 645 -3.71 4.75 -35.64
C SER A 645 -4.19 6.12 -36.08
N ASP A 646 -5.50 6.30 -36.17
CA ASP A 646 -6.14 7.58 -36.47
C ASP A 646 -6.52 8.27 -35.16
N TYR A 647 -6.12 9.52 -35.04
CA TYR A 647 -6.40 10.35 -33.87
C TYR A 647 -6.99 11.67 -34.32
N ASP A 648 -7.96 12.18 -33.58
CA ASP A 648 -8.49 13.53 -33.79
C ASP A 648 -7.57 14.60 -33.18
N LEU A 649 -6.86 14.23 -32.11
CA LEU A 649 -5.97 15.12 -31.35
C LEU A 649 -4.90 14.29 -30.63
N VAL A 650 -3.67 14.79 -30.60
CA VAL A 650 -2.58 14.26 -29.76
C VAL A 650 -2.30 15.24 -28.63
N ILE A 651 -2.18 14.74 -27.41
CA ILE A 651 -1.77 15.53 -26.24
C ILE A 651 -0.40 15.02 -25.81
N VAL A 652 0.59 15.91 -25.78
CA VAL A 652 1.95 15.59 -25.38
C VAL A 652 2.25 16.28 -24.07
N ASP A 653 2.65 15.52 -23.06
CA ASP A 653 3.26 16.11 -21.86
C ASP A 653 4.63 16.70 -22.24
N GLU A 654 4.82 17.99 -21.98
CA GLU A 654 6.02 18.74 -22.35
C GLU A 654 7.26 18.21 -21.61
N ILE A 655 7.07 17.71 -20.38
CA ILE A 655 8.18 17.34 -19.50
C ILE A 655 8.99 16.22 -20.13
N PHE A 656 10.17 16.59 -20.62
CA PHE A 656 11.20 15.66 -21.05
C PHE A 656 10.72 14.64 -22.09
N SER A 657 9.74 14.97 -22.94
CA SER A 657 9.11 14.02 -23.86
C SER A 657 9.60 14.16 -25.31
N VAL A 658 10.91 14.02 -25.57
CA VAL A 658 11.43 14.06 -26.96
C VAL A 658 10.75 13.03 -27.84
N HIS A 659 10.51 11.84 -27.31
CA HIS A 659 9.82 10.77 -28.01
C HIS A 659 8.34 11.13 -28.29
N GLY A 660 7.62 11.72 -27.33
CA GLY A 660 6.25 12.18 -27.52
C GLY A 660 6.15 13.30 -28.56
N LEU A 661 7.03 14.30 -28.48
CA LEU A 661 7.12 15.40 -29.46
C LEU A 661 7.46 14.89 -30.87
N THR A 662 8.34 13.89 -30.97
CA THR A 662 8.68 13.24 -32.24
C THR A 662 7.46 12.55 -32.85
N ILE A 663 6.72 11.77 -32.06
CA ILE A 663 5.53 11.06 -32.51
C ILE A 663 4.43 12.06 -32.93
N ALA A 664 4.19 13.10 -32.15
CA ALA A 664 3.19 14.12 -32.46
C ALA A 664 3.52 14.88 -33.75
N SER A 665 4.77 15.33 -33.91
CA SER A 665 5.22 15.98 -35.15
C SER A 665 5.08 15.05 -36.37
N MET A 666 5.34 13.75 -36.21
CA MET A 666 5.11 12.78 -37.27
C MET A 666 3.64 12.61 -37.62
N LEU A 667 2.76 12.46 -36.65
CA LEU A 667 1.32 12.34 -36.87
C LEU A 667 0.77 13.60 -37.56
N LYS A 668 1.26 14.79 -37.18
CA LYS A 668 0.96 16.04 -37.88
C LYS A 668 1.44 16.02 -39.33
N LYS A 669 2.69 15.66 -39.60
CA LYS A 669 3.27 15.70 -40.95
C LYS A 669 2.69 14.63 -41.87
N LEU A 670 2.44 13.43 -41.36
CA LEU A 670 1.96 12.28 -42.15
C LEU A 670 0.45 12.29 -42.34
N LYS A 671 -0.31 12.74 -41.33
CA LYS A 671 -1.78 12.61 -41.29
C LYS A 671 -2.51 13.93 -41.02
N SER A 672 -1.80 15.05 -40.91
CA SER A 672 -2.37 16.36 -40.55
C SER A 672 -3.09 16.38 -39.19
N ILE A 673 -2.75 15.44 -38.30
CA ILE A 673 -3.35 15.34 -36.97
C ILE A 673 -2.84 16.49 -36.08
N PRO A 674 -3.73 17.33 -35.52
CA PRO A 674 -3.32 18.40 -34.62
C PRO A 674 -2.78 17.83 -33.31
N TYR A 675 -1.89 18.57 -32.66
CA TYR A 675 -1.41 18.23 -31.34
C TYR A 675 -1.32 19.45 -30.44
N ILE A 676 -1.51 19.21 -29.15
CA ILE A 676 -1.32 20.19 -28.09
C ILE A 676 -0.18 19.74 -27.17
N ILE A 677 0.48 20.73 -26.59
CA ILE A 677 1.58 20.53 -25.66
C ILE A 677 1.10 20.97 -24.29
N PHE A 678 1.20 20.08 -23.32
CA PHE A 678 0.73 20.27 -21.96
C PHE A 678 1.91 20.21 -20.99
N GLY A 679 2.29 21.35 -20.42
CA GLY A 679 3.35 21.45 -19.41
C GLY A 679 2.77 21.36 -18.00
N THR A 680 3.00 20.24 -17.32
CA THR A 680 2.64 20.06 -15.90
C THR A 680 3.60 20.80 -14.95
N ASN A 681 4.73 21.32 -15.44
CA ASN A 681 5.65 22.11 -14.64
C ASN A 681 6.19 23.32 -15.42
N ALA A 682 6.73 24.29 -14.68
CA ALA A 682 7.35 25.48 -15.24
C ALA A 682 8.75 25.19 -15.83
N VAL A 683 9.23 23.96 -15.82
CA VAL A 683 10.64 23.61 -16.04
C VAL A 683 10.95 23.33 -17.51
N SER A 684 10.16 23.94 -18.40
CA SER A 684 10.38 23.79 -19.83
C SER A 684 11.56 24.64 -20.30
N PRO A 685 12.47 24.09 -21.09
CA PRO A 685 13.49 24.82 -21.85
C PRO A 685 13.02 26.06 -22.63
N GLU A 686 11.75 26.06 -23.00
CA GLU A 686 11.16 27.09 -23.86
C GLU A 686 10.35 28.09 -23.05
N SER A 687 10.12 27.84 -21.76
CA SER A 687 9.51 28.81 -20.86
C SER A 687 10.38 30.07 -20.76
N ASN A 688 11.67 29.91 -20.48
CA ASN A 688 12.57 31.05 -20.38
C ASN A 688 12.89 31.69 -21.75
N ASN A 689 12.95 30.92 -22.84
CA ASN A 689 13.03 31.52 -24.19
C ASN A 689 11.78 32.35 -24.52
N ALA A 690 10.60 31.88 -24.14
CA ALA A 690 9.39 32.65 -24.28
C ALA A 690 9.38 33.86 -23.34
N ASP A 691 9.90 33.74 -22.12
CA ASP A 691 10.05 34.85 -21.20
C ASP A 691 10.96 35.93 -21.79
N LEU A 692 12.14 35.55 -22.32
CA LEU A 692 13.03 36.46 -23.03
C LEU A 692 12.35 37.12 -24.24
N ALA A 693 11.60 36.35 -25.04
CA ALA A 693 10.83 36.90 -26.17
C ALA A 693 9.72 37.87 -25.73
N MET A 694 9.20 37.70 -24.50
CA MET A 694 8.25 38.60 -23.85
C MET A 694 8.93 39.82 -23.20
N GLY A 695 10.25 39.97 -23.35
CA GLY A 695 11.03 41.07 -22.79
C GLY A 695 11.32 40.91 -21.30
N HIS A 696 11.16 39.70 -20.74
CA HIS A 696 11.65 39.41 -19.40
C HIS A 696 13.16 39.59 -19.36
N SER A 697 13.63 40.23 -18.31
CA SER A 697 15.05 40.47 -18.16
C SER A 697 15.64 39.29 -17.39
N PRO A 698 16.64 38.59 -17.96
CA PRO A 698 17.34 37.52 -17.24
C PRO A 698 18.13 38.07 -16.04
N VAL A 699 18.10 39.37 -15.82
CA VAL A 699 18.72 40.06 -14.68
C VAL A 699 17.76 40.13 -13.49
N VAL A 700 16.44 40.25 -13.71
CA VAL A 700 15.47 40.49 -12.62
C VAL A 700 14.41 39.40 -12.46
N ASP A 701 14.24 38.52 -13.45
CA ASP A 701 13.25 37.45 -13.43
C ASP A 701 13.93 36.11 -13.16
N ALA A 702 13.55 35.44 -12.06
CA ALA A 702 14.20 34.19 -11.65
C ALA A 702 14.02 33.08 -12.68
N HIS A 703 15.12 32.61 -13.25
CA HIS A 703 15.23 31.44 -14.10
C HIS A 703 14.70 30.20 -13.38
N HIS A 704 14.14 29.23 -14.11
CA HIS A 704 13.61 27.98 -13.52
C HIS A 704 14.67 27.15 -12.79
N GLY A 705 15.92 27.32 -13.21
CA GLY A 705 17.10 26.71 -12.60
C GLY A 705 17.77 27.52 -11.50
N THR A 706 17.20 28.67 -11.11
CA THR A 706 17.71 29.41 -9.95
C THR A 706 17.37 28.65 -8.68
N PHE A 707 18.34 28.55 -7.75
CA PHE A 707 18.31 27.81 -6.48
C PHE A 707 16.91 27.40 -6.01
N LEU A 708 16.71 26.08 -5.84
CA LEU A 708 15.52 25.59 -5.15
C LEU A 708 15.61 26.09 -3.69
N PRO A 709 14.59 26.80 -3.17
CA PRO A 709 14.61 27.30 -1.81
C PRO A 709 14.92 26.16 -0.83
N THR A 710 16.09 26.18 -0.20
CA THR A 710 16.45 25.14 0.79
C THR A 710 15.74 25.34 2.12
N ASN A 711 15.20 26.55 2.33
CA ASN A 711 14.34 26.92 3.45
C ASN A 711 13.40 28.08 3.01
N PRO A 712 12.36 28.41 3.80
CA PRO A 712 11.37 29.44 3.43
C PRO A 712 11.93 30.86 3.22
N ASP A 713 13.11 31.14 3.77
CA ASP A 713 13.76 32.46 3.66
C ASP A 713 14.71 32.54 2.44
N ASP A 714 14.86 31.43 1.70
CA ASP A 714 15.74 31.30 0.54
C ASP A 714 14.99 31.63 -0.75
N PHE A 715 14.81 32.92 -1.03
CA PHE A 715 14.15 33.40 -2.25
C PHE A 715 15.13 34.14 -3.17
N PHE A 716 14.85 34.10 -4.47
CA PHE A 716 15.57 34.93 -5.44
C PHE A 716 15.35 36.41 -5.16
N ASP A 717 16.42 37.11 -4.81
CA ASP A 717 16.46 38.56 -4.56
C ASP A 717 17.21 39.29 -5.69
N PRO A 718 16.50 39.91 -6.65
CA PRO A 718 17.14 40.61 -7.77
C PRO A 718 17.97 41.82 -7.32
N ARG A 719 17.89 42.27 -6.05
CA ARG A 719 18.75 43.34 -5.53
C ARG A 719 20.19 42.84 -5.26
N LYS A 720 20.37 41.53 -5.04
CA LYS A 720 21.69 40.92 -4.81
C LYS A 720 22.40 40.68 -6.14
N PHE A 721 23.58 41.28 -6.33
CA PHE A 721 24.33 41.17 -7.59
C PHE A 721 24.64 39.72 -8.00
N TYR A 722 25.06 38.87 -7.06
CA TYR A 722 25.42 37.49 -7.36
C TYR A 722 24.23 36.64 -7.83
N TYR A 723 23.02 36.92 -7.35
CA TYR A 723 21.80 36.29 -7.85
C TYR A 723 21.52 36.69 -9.30
N ARG A 724 21.65 37.98 -9.64
CA ARG A 724 21.49 38.44 -11.03
C ARG A 724 22.49 37.78 -11.98
N VAL A 725 23.76 37.70 -11.59
CA VAL A 725 24.81 37.06 -12.40
C VAL A 725 24.51 35.56 -12.58
N TYR A 726 24.17 34.86 -11.51
CA TYR A 726 23.82 33.45 -11.57
C TYR A 726 22.62 33.21 -12.49
N ASN A 727 21.58 34.02 -12.37
CA ASN A 727 20.39 33.93 -13.20
C ASN A 727 20.70 34.10 -14.70
N VAL A 728 21.49 35.13 -15.05
CA VAL A 728 21.93 35.35 -16.44
C VAL A 728 22.78 34.16 -16.93
N LEU A 729 23.64 33.60 -16.09
CA LEU A 729 24.44 32.42 -16.46
C LEU A 729 23.55 31.21 -16.74
N GLU A 730 22.51 30.97 -15.94
CA GLU A 730 21.55 29.89 -16.17
C GLU A 730 20.78 30.10 -17.48
N THR A 731 20.28 31.32 -17.73
CA THR A 731 19.61 31.68 -18.98
C THR A 731 20.52 31.45 -20.20
N VAL A 732 21.76 31.97 -20.17
CA VAL A 732 22.70 31.81 -21.28
C VAL A 732 23.08 30.35 -21.45
N THR A 733 23.27 29.60 -20.36
CA THR A 733 23.60 28.17 -20.41
C THR A 733 22.45 27.38 -21.03
N GLU A 734 21.21 27.70 -20.70
CA GLU A 734 20.03 27.08 -21.31
C GLU A 734 19.97 27.39 -22.81
N MET A 735 20.10 28.65 -23.21
CA MET A 735 20.11 29.05 -24.63
C MET A 735 21.19 28.30 -25.42
N LEU A 736 22.42 28.27 -24.90
CA LEU A 736 23.52 27.52 -25.51
C LEU A 736 23.24 26.01 -25.55
N SER A 737 22.66 25.47 -24.49
CA SER A 737 22.30 24.07 -24.40
C SER A 737 21.27 23.69 -25.47
N PHE A 738 20.19 24.46 -25.61
CA PHE A 738 19.09 24.15 -26.52
C PHE A 738 19.33 24.51 -27.97
N TRP A 739 20.03 25.62 -28.24
CA TRP A 739 20.23 26.07 -29.63
C TRP A 739 21.47 25.43 -30.25
N PHE A 740 22.45 25.06 -29.43
CA PHE A 740 23.72 24.57 -29.91
C PHE A 740 24.03 23.14 -29.44
N ILE A 741 24.12 22.91 -28.13
CA ILE A 741 24.62 21.62 -27.62
C ILE A 741 23.69 20.47 -28.02
N VAL A 742 22.39 20.57 -27.72
CA VAL A 742 21.43 19.50 -27.99
C VAL A 742 21.28 19.25 -29.50
N PRO A 743 21.04 20.25 -30.38
CA PRO A 743 20.79 19.96 -31.79
C PRO A 743 22.06 19.69 -32.61
N LYS A 744 23.19 20.32 -32.27
CA LYS A 744 24.43 20.26 -33.07
C LYS A 744 25.49 19.32 -32.51
N VAL A 745 25.62 19.24 -31.18
CA VAL A 745 26.68 18.42 -30.54
C VAL A 745 26.16 17.02 -30.20
N LEU A 746 25.04 16.95 -29.47
CA LEU A 746 24.44 15.67 -29.06
C LEU A 746 23.62 15.06 -30.21
N GLY A 747 22.88 15.92 -30.92
CA GLY A 747 22.05 15.59 -32.06
C GLY A 747 20.79 14.81 -31.68
N TYR A 748 19.64 15.19 -32.22
CA TYR A 748 18.44 14.35 -32.21
C TYR A 748 18.58 13.24 -33.25
N ASN A 749 19.33 12.20 -32.92
CA ASN A 749 19.75 11.19 -33.89
C ASN A 749 18.61 10.27 -34.29
N PHE A 750 17.70 9.96 -33.36
CA PHE A 750 16.62 9.01 -33.61
C PHE A 750 15.40 9.65 -34.27
N PRO A 751 14.92 10.84 -33.86
CA PRO A 751 13.88 11.58 -34.58
C PRO A 751 14.24 11.81 -36.05
N LYS A 752 15.48 12.24 -36.35
CA LYS A 752 15.96 12.44 -37.73
C LYS A 752 15.93 11.16 -38.57
N LYS A 753 16.25 10.01 -37.97
CA LYS A 753 16.19 8.71 -38.67
C LYS A 753 14.76 8.29 -38.99
N LEU A 754 13.80 8.69 -38.14
CA LEU A 754 12.42 8.27 -38.26
C LEU A 754 11.61 9.14 -39.24
N THR A 755 11.85 10.46 -39.26
CA THR A 755 11.04 11.41 -40.04
C THR A 755 11.60 11.72 -41.43
N SER A 756 12.86 11.40 -41.72
CA SER A 756 13.63 11.89 -42.89
C SER A 756 13.69 13.43 -43.03
N VAL A 757 13.12 14.16 -42.07
CA VAL A 757 13.04 15.62 -41.97
C VAL A 757 13.83 16.04 -40.73
N PRO A 758 14.57 17.15 -40.74
CA PRO A 758 15.23 17.66 -39.54
C PRO A 758 14.20 17.81 -38.41
N PHE A 759 14.43 17.12 -37.28
CA PHE A 759 13.69 17.37 -36.05
C PHE A 759 14.37 18.51 -35.31
N GLU A 760 13.65 19.61 -35.13
CA GLU A 760 14.05 20.76 -34.31
C GLU A 760 12.91 21.06 -33.34
N THR A 761 13.21 21.09 -32.04
CA THR A 761 12.18 21.31 -30.99
C THR A 761 11.41 22.61 -31.23
N SER A 762 12.10 23.68 -31.65
CA SER A 762 11.48 24.96 -32.00
C SER A 762 10.47 24.88 -33.14
N GLU A 763 10.67 23.98 -34.11
CA GLU A 763 9.72 23.78 -35.21
C GLU A 763 8.48 23.03 -34.69
N VAL A 764 8.67 21.97 -33.89
CA VAL A 764 7.57 21.22 -33.26
C VAL A 764 6.72 22.13 -32.38
N MET A 765 7.35 22.94 -31.53
CA MET A 765 6.61 23.88 -30.68
C MET A 765 5.82 24.90 -31.50
N LYS A 766 6.39 25.40 -32.61
CA LYS A 766 5.71 26.34 -33.50
C LYS A 766 4.53 25.71 -34.26
N GLU A 767 4.58 24.41 -34.53
CA GLU A 767 3.54 23.66 -35.24
C GLU A 767 2.42 23.16 -34.32
N ALA A 768 2.60 23.18 -32.99
CA ALA A 768 1.56 22.81 -32.04
C ALA A 768 0.36 23.77 -32.13
N GLU A 769 -0.85 23.25 -31.98
CA GLU A 769 -2.06 24.07 -32.02
C GLU A 769 -2.18 24.95 -30.78
N ILE A 770 -1.90 24.37 -29.61
CA ILE A 770 -2.06 25.02 -28.31
C ILE A 770 -0.95 24.55 -27.36
N HIS A 771 -0.46 25.50 -26.56
CA HIS A 771 0.40 25.26 -25.40
C HIS A 771 -0.39 25.54 -24.12
N LEU A 772 -0.53 24.53 -23.27
CA LEU A 772 -1.22 24.59 -21.99
C LEU A 772 -0.20 24.39 -20.86
N ARG A 773 -0.27 25.18 -19.79
CA ARG A 773 0.63 25.07 -18.64
C ARG A 773 -0.13 25.15 -17.32
N GLU A 774 0.25 24.34 -16.34
CA GLU A 774 -0.38 24.31 -15.01
C GLU A 774 0.18 25.35 -14.03
N SER A 775 1.34 25.94 -14.28
CA SER A 775 1.97 26.92 -13.36
C SER A 775 1.37 28.32 -13.49
N TYR A 776 0.51 28.71 -12.55
CA TYR A 776 -0.14 30.03 -12.48
C TYR A 776 0.72 31.12 -11.80
N ASP A 777 1.76 30.74 -11.07
CA ASP A 777 2.47 31.58 -10.10
C ASP A 777 3.55 32.51 -10.69
N ARG A 778 3.89 32.37 -11.97
CA ARG A 778 4.93 33.19 -12.63
C ARG A 778 4.49 33.99 -13.86
N ILE A 779 3.23 33.90 -14.27
CA ILE A 779 2.68 34.70 -15.38
C ILE A 779 2.27 36.09 -14.87
N ALA A 780 3.24 36.89 -14.43
CA ALA A 780 2.96 38.27 -14.01
C ALA A 780 2.57 39.18 -15.19
N ARG A 781 2.78 38.76 -16.45
CA ARG A 781 2.28 39.43 -17.67
C ARG A 781 1.97 38.40 -18.77
N ILE A 782 0.76 38.42 -19.31
CA ILE A 782 0.27 37.44 -20.31
C ILE A 782 0.58 37.93 -21.73
N VAL A 783 1.25 37.12 -22.57
CA VAL A 783 1.33 37.32 -24.04
C VAL A 783 1.17 35.98 -24.79
N PRO A 784 0.54 35.93 -25.98
CA PRO A 784 0.17 34.70 -26.69
C PRO A 784 1.38 33.98 -27.30
N GLN A 785 1.45 32.66 -27.10
CA GLN A 785 2.39 31.78 -27.82
C GLN A 785 1.70 30.97 -28.95
N ALA A 786 0.36 31.06 -29.04
CA ALA A 786 -0.49 30.46 -30.07
C ALA A 786 -1.60 31.46 -30.49
N ASN A 787 -2.31 31.19 -31.60
CA ASN A 787 -3.25 32.12 -32.27
C ASN A 787 -4.49 32.55 -31.45
N ASP A 788 -4.65 32.08 -30.21
CA ASP A 788 -5.93 31.92 -29.54
C ASP A 788 -6.04 32.52 -28.12
N TYR A 789 -5.00 33.19 -27.59
CA TYR A 789 -5.10 33.87 -26.29
C TYR A 789 -5.65 35.31 -26.38
N ARG A 790 -6.79 35.60 -25.72
CA ARG A 790 -7.29 36.96 -25.38
C ARG A 790 -7.15 37.21 -23.87
N SER A 791 -6.51 38.31 -23.47
CA SER A 791 -6.04 38.58 -22.09
C SER A 791 -7.13 39.10 -21.12
N ILE A 792 -7.09 38.63 -19.87
CA ILE A 792 -7.91 39.03 -18.69
C ILE A 792 -7.04 39.82 -17.68
N ALA A 793 -6.12 40.67 -18.13
CA ALA A 793 -5.22 41.41 -17.22
C ALA A 793 -5.86 42.64 -16.50
N SER A 794 -7.16 42.88 -16.63
CA SER A 794 -7.82 44.08 -16.08
C SER A 794 -8.18 44.03 -14.58
N TYR A 795 -7.82 42.97 -13.84
CA TYR A 795 -8.33 42.73 -12.49
C TYR A 795 -7.27 42.55 -11.38
N CYS A 796 -5.98 42.73 -11.67
CA CYS A 796 -4.92 42.64 -10.65
C CYS A 796 -4.69 43.98 -9.90
N ARG A 797 -4.31 43.92 -8.62
CA ARG A 797 -3.95 45.11 -7.82
C ARG A 797 -2.64 45.74 -8.31
N PRO A 798 -2.47 47.07 -8.21
CA PRO A 798 -1.22 47.74 -8.58
C PRO A 798 -0.06 47.29 -7.68
N PHE A 799 1.09 47.00 -8.32
CA PHE A 799 2.34 46.70 -7.63
C PHE A 799 2.98 47.98 -7.05
N PRO A 800 3.80 47.89 -5.97
CA PRO A 800 4.59 49.02 -5.49
C PRO A 800 5.57 49.53 -6.58
N GLU A 801 5.84 50.83 -6.60
CA GLU A 801 6.83 51.40 -7.53
C GLU A 801 8.24 50.86 -7.24
N LEU A 802 9.01 50.58 -8.30
CA LEU A 802 10.44 50.30 -8.19
C LEU A 802 11.17 51.58 -7.73
N GLU A 803 12.17 51.45 -6.85
CA GLU A 803 12.97 52.58 -6.34
C GLU A 803 14.49 52.36 -6.53
N GLY A 804 15.28 53.44 -6.46
CA GLY A 804 16.74 53.41 -6.38
C GLY A 804 17.48 53.06 -7.68
N GLU A 805 18.63 52.39 -7.54
CA GLU A 805 19.50 52.01 -8.66
C GLU A 805 18.81 51.04 -9.61
N LEU A 806 17.91 50.19 -9.09
CA LEU A 806 17.15 49.24 -9.91
C LEU A 806 16.10 49.94 -10.79
N LYS A 807 15.41 50.95 -10.25
CA LYS A 807 14.53 51.83 -11.05
C LYS A 807 15.33 52.53 -12.13
N SER A 808 16.47 53.10 -11.75
CA SER A 808 17.37 53.81 -12.67
C SER A 808 17.87 52.91 -13.79
N PHE A 809 18.22 51.65 -13.47
CA PHE A 809 18.61 50.65 -14.45
C PHE A 809 17.44 50.27 -15.38
N VAL A 810 16.26 49.93 -14.86
CA VAL A 810 15.09 49.52 -15.68
C VAL A 810 14.56 50.67 -16.55
N GLU A 811 14.67 51.92 -16.08
CA GLU A 811 14.23 53.12 -16.81
C GLU A 811 15.28 53.64 -17.81
N ASP A 812 16.55 53.29 -17.66
CA ASP A 812 17.62 53.64 -18.61
C ASP A 812 17.37 53.01 -19.98
N GLU A 813 17.17 53.81 -21.02
CA GLU A 813 16.95 53.31 -22.37
C GLU A 813 18.13 52.48 -22.90
N ASN A 814 19.35 52.71 -22.39
CA ASN A 814 20.54 51.96 -22.80
C ASN A 814 20.61 50.56 -22.17
N SER A 815 19.92 50.33 -21.04
CA SER A 815 19.89 49.03 -20.38
C SER A 815 18.92 48.04 -21.05
N LYS A 816 17.97 48.56 -21.83
CA LYS A 816 16.90 47.80 -22.48
C LYS A 816 17.35 47.01 -23.72
N GLY A 817 18.67 46.95 -23.99
CA GLY A 817 19.22 46.23 -25.12
C GLY A 817 18.67 46.75 -26.45
N GLN A 818 19.31 47.76 -27.04
CA GLN A 818 19.06 48.07 -28.45
C GLN A 818 19.67 46.96 -29.32
N GLY A 819 18.95 45.87 -29.50
CA GLY A 819 19.28 44.81 -30.45
C GLY A 819 19.25 43.41 -29.86
N PHE A 820 18.10 42.75 -30.01
CA PHE A 820 18.02 41.36 -30.44
C PHE A 820 16.96 41.26 -31.55
#